data_AF-A0A0U1CWX4-F1
#
_entry.id   AF-A0A0U1CWX4-F1
#
_cell.length_a   1.000
_cell.length_b   1.000
_cell.length_c   1.000
_cell.angle_alpha   90.00
_cell.angle_beta   90.00
_cell.angle_gamma   90.00
#
_symmetry.space_group_name_H-M   'P 1'
#
loop_
_entity.id
_entity.type
_entity.pdbx_description
1 polymer ?
#
loop_
_entity_poly.entity_id
_entity_poly.type
_entity_poly.pdbx_seq_one_letter_code
_entity_poly.pdbx_strand_id
1 'polypeptide(L)'
;MGSHLNVGERSVWMRYLALLRGGLGDLADVTAANVRPVALVGDGYRKLCEFLQNTHEVIPFAYDWRRSVTDSARLLIVEIENALRRTQQPVRIIAHSMGGLVVRSMIAQAPDLWDRICERDGGRLVMLGTPNRGSHDIVESLLGSAATVRKLAMLDLTHDMSDIVGIIGKFPGVLELLPDDEHYFTVSHWRDYRDKCRGSAMPGEALLAAARATHDTIKDHLSGLPHPDRVHYVAGTAPRTVKGVDVIDGRVVLDCTTEGDGRVTYVSGRLPGSRTWYMDAVHGDLASHEPSFPALQDLLDSGATSRLSDTPLTASRGGPHDFRALPEPVLYPTETSLAADLLGKTARKPYQEGTQPSFRVSVVHDDLRYARYPIVVGHYEGDTIIGAEAQLDGLLRGALTERYALGLYPGEFGSVAVILRKPTAVQKALALPTGAVVVGLGKWGELSAGQLSDLLRRAALQYVLERRDGLGGAADAEPAAQKIGLSVLLVGGNSTANIAVGDSVGAILRAIGQANRELAEGNSNALTIQEVEIVELYADTAIEAAHAVNRLAPLIGKELGTEIEATQLLRHGREGRRRLTASAGRQHAWRRWEVSVVEPPRKSPSACLPSHWPNASSARCSRRTMPTRNSLPRWLNWRSAGPPSQPRPIARSGS
;
A
#
# COMPACT_ATOMS: atom_id res chain seq x y z
N MET A 1 -5.71 -6.28 18.97
CA MET A 1 -5.91 -6.80 17.59
C MET A 1 -4.63 -7.39 16.96
N GLY A 2 -3.76 -8.04 17.77
CA GLY A 2 -2.42 -8.47 17.33
C GLY A 2 -2.33 -9.87 16.72
N SER A 3 -3.46 -10.54 16.50
CA SER A 3 -3.53 -11.91 15.94
C SER A 3 -4.20 -11.90 14.57
N HIS A 4 -3.67 -12.67 13.61
CA HIS A 4 -4.37 -12.97 12.37
C HIS A 4 -5.61 -13.83 12.66
N LEU A 5 -6.75 -13.44 12.06
CA LEU A 5 -8.01 -14.18 12.11
C LEU A 5 -8.37 -14.70 10.72
N ASN A 6 -8.70 -15.99 10.66
CA ASN A 6 -9.24 -16.65 9.47
C ASN A 6 -10.72 -16.93 9.65
N VAL A 7 -11.49 -16.85 8.56
CA VAL A 7 -12.87 -17.35 8.44
C VAL A 7 -12.81 -18.60 7.55
N GLY A 8 -12.92 -19.78 8.16
CA GLY A 8 -12.59 -21.04 7.47
C GLY A 8 -11.11 -21.08 7.07
N GLU A 9 -10.82 -21.31 5.79
CA GLU A 9 -9.45 -21.29 5.25
C GLU A 9 -9.00 -19.89 4.79
N ARG A 10 -9.92 -18.92 4.72
CA ARG A 10 -9.63 -17.58 4.22
C ARG A 10 -9.10 -16.71 5.36
N SER A 11 -7.86 -16.21 5.22
CA SER A 11 -7.36 -15.14 6.08
C SER A 11 -8.06 -13.82 5.75
N VAL A 12 -8.58 -13.14 6.79
CA VAL A 12 -9.42 -11.95 6.67
C VAL A 12 -8.77 -10.75 7.37
N TRP A 13 -8.33 -10.91 8.62
CA TRP A 13 -7.68 -9.82 9.36
C TRP A 13 -6.24 -9.61 8.89
N MET A 14 -5.85 -8.34 8.70
CA MET A 14 -4.54 -7.90 8.18
C MET A 14 -4.26 -8.25 6.71
N ARG A 15 -5.30 -8.53 5.90
CA ARG A 15 -5.16 -8.72 4.45
C ARG A 15 -5.86 -7.62 3.69
N TYR A 16 -5.09 -6.82 2.97
CA TYR A 16 -5.56 -5.63 2.25
C TYR A 16 -6.75 -5.93 1.35
N LEU A 17 -6.63 -6.90 0.43
CA LEU A 17 -7.71 -7.28 -0.48
C LEU A 17 -8.93 -7.91 0.20
N ALA A 18 -8.77 -8.52 1.38
CA ALA A 18 -9.89 -9.08 2.11
C ALA A 18 -10.69 -7.98 2.81
N LEU A 19 -10.00 -7.04 3.46
CA LEU A 19 -10.62 -5.87 4.10
C LEU A 19 -11.26 -4.94 3.07
N LEU A 20 -10.63 -4.75 1.90
CA LEU A 20 -11.18 -3.95 0.81
C LEU A 20 -12.52 -4.48 0.27
N ARG A 21 -12.73 -5.80 0.34
CA ARG A 21 -13.96 -6.47 -0.09
C ARG A 21 -14.97 -6.69 1.04
N GLY A 22 -14.89 -5.94 2.15
CA GLY A 22 -15.84 -6.09 3.24
C GLY A 22 -15.49 -7.11 4.31
N GLY A 23 -14.24 -7.57 4.36
CA GLY A 23 -13.84 -8.65 5.27
C GLY A 23 -14.09 -8.37 6.75
N LEU A 24 -14.25 -7.11 7.16
CA LEU A 24 -14.63 -6.82 8.55
C LEU A 24 -16.08 -7.28 8.84
N GLY A 25 -16.98 -7.21 7.87
CA GLY A 25 -18.34 -7.75 7.96
C GLY A 25 -18.34 -9.27 8.16
N ASP A 26 -17.40 -9.99 7.52
CA ASP A 26 -17.23 -11.44 7.73
C ASP A 26 -16.84 -11.77 9.19
N LEU A 27 -16.29 -10.80 9.92
CA LEU A 27 -15.91 -10.91 11.33
C LEU A 27 -16.97 -10.34 12.29
N ALA A 28 -18.12 -9.87 11.81
CA ALA A 28 -19.13 -9.23 12.65
C ALA A 28 -19.77 -10.20 13.64
N ASP A 29 -19.92 -11.48 13.27
CA ASP A 29 -20.40 -12.52 14.18
C ASP A 29 -19.25 -13.07 15.04
N VAL A 30 -19.31 -12.73 16.33
CA VAL A 30 -18.34 -13.17 17.36
C VAL A 30 -18.55 -14.64 17.76
N THR A 31 -19.75 -15.18 17.53
CA THR A 31 -20.11 -16.56 17.87
C THR A 31 -19.77 -17.55 16.76
N ALA A 32 -19.49 -17.06 15.55
CA ALA A 32 -19.16 -17.87 14.38
C ALA A 32 -17.96 -18.80 14.64
N ALA A 33 -18.22 -20.10 14.67
CA ALA A 33 -17.23 -21.14 15.00
C ALA A 33 -16.14 -21.34 13.94
N ASN A 34 -16.36 -20.79 12.73
CA ASN A 34 -15.40 -20.80 11.64
C ASN A 34 -14.34 -19.70 11.75
N VAL A 35 -14.45 -18.76 12.70
CA VAL A 35 -13.41 -17.76 12.93
C VAL A 35 -12.36 -18.29 13.90
N ARG A 36 -11.11 -18.33 13.48
CA ARG A 36 -10.01 -18.88 14.30
C ARG A 36 -8.77 -17.99 14.28
N PRO A 37 -8.11 -17.78 15.44
CA PRO A 37 -6.78 -17.19 15.48
C PRO A 37 -5.76 -18.19 14.94
N VAL A 38 -4.85 -17.71 14.09
CA VAL A 38 -3.84 -18.58 13.44
C VAL A 38 -2.43 -18.28 13.92
N ALA A 39 -2.06 -17.01 13.97
CA ALA A 39 -0.72 -16.58 14.32
C ALA A 39 -0.73 -15.14 14.84
N LEU A 40 0.34 -14.76 15.54
CA LEU A 40 0.62 -13.36 15.83
C LEU A 40 0.94 -12.61 14.52
N VAL A 41 0.63 -11.31 14.48
CA VAL A 41 0.97 -10.45 13.34
C VAL A 41 2.49 -10.32 13.22
N GLY A 42 3.06 -10.89 12.16
CA GLY A 42 4.51 -10.98 11.96
C GLY A 42 5.22 -9.62 12.01
N ASP A 43 4.68 -8.60 11.36
CA ASP A 43 5.25 -7.25 11.35
C ASP A 43 5.37 -6.64 12.75
N GLY A 44 4.49 -7.06 13.67
CA GLY A 44 4.45 -6.65 15.07
C GLY A 44 5.51 -7.32 15.93
N TYR A 45 5.58 -8.65 15.87
CA TYR A 45 6.18 -9.46 16.94
C TYR A 45 7.37 -10.30 16.50
N ARG A 46 7.55 -10.52 15.19
CA ARG A 46 8.57 -11.45 14.66
C ARG A 46 9.97 -11.17 15.20
N LYS A 47 10.40 -9.92 15.18
CA LYS A 47 11.75 -9.51 15.60
C LYS A 47 12.03 -9.81 17.08
N LEU A 48 11.05 -9.56 17.95
CA LEU A 48 11.19 -9.86 19.37
C LEU A 48 11.20 -11.38 19.62
N CYS A 49 10.36 -12.14 18.90
CA CYS A 49 10.39 -13.59 18.97
C CYS A 49 11.74 -14.16 18.50
N GLU A 50 12.25 -13.72 17.34
CA GLU A 50 13.55 -14.12 16.79
C GLU A 50 14.69 -13.77 17.76
N PHE A 51 14.63 -12.60 18.42
CA PHE A 51 15.61 -12.21 19.43
C PHE A 51 15.57 -13.12 20.67
N LEU A 52 14.40 -13.34 21.25
CA LEU A 52 14.22 -14.14 22.46
C LEU A 52 14.48 -15.64 22.22
N GLN A 53 14.29 -16.14 21.00
CA GLN A 53 14.60 -17.53 20.63
C GLN A 53 16.07 -17.90 20.82
N ASN A 54 16.97 -16.92 20.87
CA ASN A 54 18.39 -17.17 21.14
C ASN A 54 18.65 -17.64 22.58
N THR A 55 17.75 -17.32 23.52
CA THR A 55 17.92 -17.63 24.95
C THR A 55 16.75 -18.39 25.57
N HIS A 56 15.58 -18.38 24.94
CA HIS A 56 14.34 -18.96 25.44
C HIS A 56 13.65 -19.83 24.39
N GLU A 57 12.88 -20.83 24.86
CA GLU A 57 11.83 -21.41 24.03
C GLU A 57 10.66 -20.41 23.96
N VAL A 58 10.41 -19.85 22.77
CA VAL A 58 9.35 -18.86 22.56
C VAL A 58 8.09 -19.55 22.03
N ILE A 59 6.99 -19.45 22.79
CA ILE A 59 5.68 -20.00 22.42
C ILE A 59 4.72 -18.83 22.11
N PRO A 60 4.45 -18.52 20.83
CA PRO A 60 3.48 -17.49 20.47
C PRO A 60 2.05 -17.91 20.85
N PHE A 61 1.31 -17.05 21.54
CA PHE A 61 -0.09 -17.29 21.88
C PHE A 61 -1.01 -16.32 21.12
N ALA A 62 -1.60 -16.81 20.03
CA ALA A 62 -2.60 -16.08 19.26
C ALA A 62 -4.02 -16.39 19.76
N TYR A 63 -4.83 -15.35 19.97
CA TYR A 63 -6.21 -15.48 20.43
C TYR A 63 -7.17 -14.58 19.63
N ASP A 64 -8.46 -14.88 19.68
CA ASP A 64 -9.51 -14.09 19.02
C ASP A 64 -9.82 -12.83 19.84
N TRP A 65 -9.23 -11.72 19.41
CA TRP A 65 -9.32 -10.43 20.08
C TRP A 65 -10.73 -9.80 20.02
N ARG A 66 -11.68 -10.36 19.26
CA ARG A 66 -13.08 -9.89 19.25
C ARG A 66 -13.83 -10.36 20.48
N ARG A 67 -13.47 -11.53 21.01
CA ARG A 67 -14.08 -12.16 22.19
C ARG A 67 -13.62 -11.50 23.48
N SER A 68 -14.33 -11.82 24.57
CA SER A 68 -13.95 -11.33 25.90
C SER A 68 -12.52 -11.76 26.27
N VAL A 69 -11.80 -10.89 26.96
CA VAL A 69 -10.49 -11.21 27.54
C VAL A 69 -10.58 -12.37 28.52
N THR A 70 -11.73 -12.55 29.20
CA THR A 70 -11.99 -13.69 30.09
C THR A 70 -12.02 -15.01 29.32
N ASP A 71 -12.64 -15.05 28.14
CA ASP A 71 -12.64 -16.25 27.29
C ASP A 71 -11.23 -16.57 26.77
N SER A 72 -10.49 -15.53 26.36
CA SER A 72 -9.11 -15.68 25.89
C SER A 72 -8.18 -16.15 27.01
N ALA A 73 -8.41 -15.71 28.24
CA ALA A 73 -7.67 -16.12 29.41
C ALA A 73 -7.88 -17.60 29.74
N ARG A 74 -9.09 -18.15 29.56
CA ARG A 74 -9.31 -19.60 29.73
C ARG A 74 -8.48 -20.45 28.76
N LEU A 75 -8.29 -19.98 27.53
CA LEU A 75 -7.40 -20.64 26.57
C LEU A 75 -5.93 -20.51 26.99
N LEU A 76 -5.54 -19.34 27.49
CA LEU A 76 -4.18 -19.10 27.99
C LEU A 76 -3.83 -19.99 29.20
N ILE A 77 -4.79 -20.22 30.12
CA ILE A 77 -4.63 -21.13 31.27
C ILE A 77 -4.19 -22.51 30.78
N VAL A 78 -4.88 -23.08 29.78
CA VAL A 78 -4.57 -24.41 29.23
C VAL A 78 -3.16 -24.46 28.64
N GLU A 79 -2.76 -23.43 27.89
CA GLU A 79 -1.43 -23.37 27.29
C GLU A 79 -0.31 -23.25 28.33
N ILE A 80 -0.51 -22.45 29.37
CA ILE A 80 0.47 -22.32 30.45
C ILE A 80 0.56 -23.60 31.26
N GLU A 81 -0.55 -24.28 31.55
CA GLU A 81 -0.50 -25.58 32.19
C GLU A 81 0.26 -26.61 31.35
N ASN A 82 0.04 -26.63 30.04
CA ASN A 82 0.79 -27.47 29.11
C ASN A 82 2.29 -27.16 29.17
N ALA A 83 2.67 -25.87 29.17
CA ALA A 83 4.07 -25.45 29.28
C ALA A 83 4.68 -25.89 30.63
N LEU A 84 3.99 -25.65 31.75
CA LEU A 84 4.44 -26.05 33.08
C LEU A 84 4.61 -27.56 33.23
N ARG A 85 3.78 -28.38 32.55
CA ARG A 85 3.93 -29.85 32.52
C ARG A 85 5.15 -30.29 31.70
N ARG A 86 5.51 -29.56 30.65
CA ARG A 86 6.61 -29.91 29.73
C ARG A 86 8.00 -29.58 30.26
N THR A 87 8.13 -28.62 31.16
CA THR A 87 9.43 -28.16 31.65
C THR A 87 9.42 -27.88 33.15
N GLN A 88 10.58 -28.01 33.79
CA GLN A 88 10.83 -27.51 35.15
C GLN A 88 11.44 -26.10 35.14
N GLN A 89 11.82 -25.58 33.98
CA GLN A 89 12.34 -24.21 33.82
C GLN A 89 11.26 -23.17 34.12
N PRO A 90 11.64 -21.93 34.48
CA PRO A 90 10.69 -20.85 34.74
C PRO A 90 9.91 -20.50 33.48
N VAL A 91 8.58 -20.37 33.62
CA VAL A 91 7.69 -19.88 32.55
C VAL A 91 7.52 -18.38 32.71
N ARG A 92 7.89 -17.63 31.67
CA ARG A 92 7.87 -16.16 31.66
C ARG A 92 6.89 -15.68 30.60
N ILE A 93 6.11 -14.67 30.92
CA ILE A 93 5.05 -14.15 30.04
C ILE A 93 5.41 -12.73 29.61
N ILE A 94 5.46 -12.49 28.31
CA ILE A 94 5.51 -11.13 27.75
C ILE A 94 4.20 -10.86 27.01
N ALA A 95 3.53 -9.77 27.36
CA ALA A 95 2.20 -9.46 26.87
C ALA A 95 2.13 -8.01 26.40
N HIS A 96 1.59 -7.77 25.21
CA HIS A 96 1.49 -6.44 24.61
C HIS A 96 0.04 -5.96 24.54
N SER A 97 -0.19 -4.70 24.91
CA SER A 97 -1.50 -4.04 24.83
C SER A 97 -2.59 -4.87 25.53
N MET A 98 -3.72 -5.14 24.87
CA MET A 98 -4.80 -5.99 25.39
C MET A 98 -4.33 -7.38 25.88
N GLY A 99 -3.23 -7.92 25.36
CA GLY A 99 -2.68 -9.19 25.84
C GLY A 99 -2.36 -9.18 27.32
N GLY A 100 -1.95 -8.04 27.89
CA GLY A 100 -1.71 -7.93 29.32
C GLY A 100 -2.99 -8.09 30.15
N LEU A 101 -4.14 -7.62 29.64
CA LEU A 101 -5.44 -7.85 30.28
C LEU A 101 -5.86 -9.32 30.22
N VAL A 102 -5.52 -10.03 29.15
CA VAL A 102 -5.75 -11.49 29.05
C VAL A 102 -4.96 -12.22 30.14
N VAL A 103 -3.68 -11.87 30.34
CA VAL A 103 -2.87 -12.48 31.42
C VAL A 103 -3.42 -12.09 32.79
N ARG A 104 -3.80 -10.83 33.00
CA ARG A 104 -4.38 -10.41 34.29
C ARG A 104 -5.72 -11.08 34.59
N SER A 105 -6.55 -11.30 33.56
CA SER A 105 -7.77 -12.09 33.68
C SER A 105 -7.48 -13.57 33.98
N MET A 106 -6.38 -14.13 33.44
CA MET A 106 -5.90 -15.47 33.81
C MET A 106 -5.49 -15.52 35.29
N ILE A 107 -4.74 -14.54 35.79
CA ILE A 107 -4.36 -14.49 37.22
C ILE A 107 -5.61 -14.39 38.10
N ALA A 108 -6.61 -13.59 37.71
CA ALA A 108 -7.86 -13.47 38.45
C ALA A 108 -8.70 -14.77 38.45
N GLN A 109 -8.71 -15.52 37.34
CA GLN A 109 -9.47 -16.77 37.20
C GLN A 109 -8.75 -17.99 37.80
N ALA A 110 -7.42 -17.98 37.83
CA ALA A 110 -6.59 -19.10 38.27
C ALA A 110 -5.40 -18.60 39.12
N PRO A 111 -5.64 -18.06 40.33
CA PRO A 111 -4.58 -17.57 41.21
C PRO A 111 -3.56 -18.67 41.55
N ASP A 112 -4.01 -19.90 41.82
CA ASP A 112 -3.14 -21.05 42.10
C ASP A 112 -2.16 -21.35 40.93
N LEU A 113 -2.57 -21.10 39.69
CA LEU A 113 -1.69 -21.27 38.52
C LEU A 113 -0.61 -20.19 38.50
N TRP A 114 -0.96 -18.95 38.86
CA TRP A 114 0.00 -17.86 38.97
C TRP A 114 1.00 -18.09 40.10
N ASP A 115 0.55 -18.59 41.25
CA ASP A 115 1.42 -18.95 42.36
C ASP A 115 2.43 -20.02 41.90
N ARG A 116 1.97 -21.07 41.20
CA ARG A 116 2.85 -22.10 40.62
C ARG A 116 3.84 -21.56 39.58
N ILE A 117 3.48 -20.52 38.82
CA ILE A 117 4.43 -19.83 37.93
C ILE A 117 5.49 -19.12 38.78
N CYS A 118 5.08 -18.42 39.83
CA CYS A 118 5.93 -17.61 40.69
C CYS A 118 6.81 -18.42 41.66
N GLU A 119 6.40 -19.66 42.00
CA GLU A 119 7.18 -20.64 42.75
C GLU A 119 8.50 -21.00 42.04
N ARG A 120 8.49 -20.99 40.70
CA ARG A 120 9.71 -21.20 39.91
C ARG A 120 10.51 -19.90 39.88
N ASP A 121 11.72 -19.92 40.40
CA ASP A 121 12.54 -18.71 40.43
C ASP A 121 12.80 -18.18 39.02
N GLY A 122 12.28 -16.99 38.73
CA GLY A 122 12.30 -16.38 37.40
C GLY A 122 10.94 -16.29 36.71
N GLY A 123 9.90 -16.97 37.20
CA GLY A 123 8.53 -16.85 36.70
C GLY A 123 7.98 -15.45 36.93
N ARG A 124 7.52 -14.80 35.86
CA ARG A 124 7.12 -13.38 35.88
C ARG A 124 6.30 -12.97 34.65
N LEU A 125 5.70 -11.80 34.76
CA LEU A 125 4.92 -11.13 33.71
C LEU A 125 5.55 -9.78 33.36
N VAL A 126 5.90 -9.59 32.09
CA VAL A 126 6.27 -8.29 31.51
C VAL A 126 5.17 -7.81 30.58
N MET A 127 4.55 -6.69 30.93
CA MET A 127 3.48 -6.07 30.16
C MET A 127 3.99 -4.85 29.39
N LEU A 128 3.71 -4.77 28.10
CA LEU A 128 4.09 -3.68 27.22
C LEU A 128 2.83 -2.86 26.87
N GLY A 129 2.74 -1.62 27.37
CA GLY A 129 1.64 -0.71 26.99
C GLY A 129 0.23 -1.21 27.31
N THR A 130 0.06 -2.15 28.25
CA THR A 130 -1.26 -2.67 28.65
C THR A 130 -2.17 -1.55 29.20
N PRO A 131 -3.38 -1.37 28.64
CA PRO A 131 -4.37 -0.41 29.15
C PRO A 131 -5.07 -0.95 30.41
N ASN A 132 -4.36 -0.95 31.54
CA ASN A 132 -4.86 -1.55 32.79
C ASN A 132 -6.15 -0.91 33.34
N ARG A 133 -6.44 0.34 32.95
CA ARG A 133 -7.69 1.05 33.24
C ARG A 133 -8.41 1.52 31.97
N GLY A 134 -8.20 0.83 30.85
CA GLY A 134 -8.80 1.15 29.56
C GLY A 134 -8.11 2.29 28.79
N SER A 135 -8.64 2.63 27.62
CA SER A 135 -8.05 3.63 26.73
C SER A 135 -9.12 4.49 26.06
N HIS A 136 -8.89 5.80 26.04
CA HIS A 136 -9.76 6.75 25.34
C HIS A 136 -9.65 6.65 23.80
N ASP A 137 -8.63 5.95 23.27
CA ASP A 137 -8.53 5.59 21.85
C ASP A 137 -9.72 4.72 21.41
N ILE A 138 -10.29 3.92 22.32
CA ILE A 138 -11.48 3.10 22.05
C ILE A 138 -12.73 3.97 21.95
N VAL A 139 -12.85 4.99 22.80
CA VAL A 139 -13.94 5.97 22.71
C VAL A 139 -13.85 6.73 21.38
N GLU A 140 -12.65 7.24 21.04
CA GLU A 140 -12.39 7.88 19.75
C GLU A 140 -12.73 6.95 18.56
N SER A 141 -12.41 5.66 18.68
CA SER A 141 -12.72 4.66 17.65
C SER A 141 -14.22 4.43 17.48
N LEU A 142 -14.97 4.35 18.58
CA LEU A 142 -16.42 4.15 18.58
C LEU A 142 -17.21 5.40 18.17
N LEU A 143 -16.58 6.58 18.18
CA LEU A 143 -17.13 7.79 17.54
C LEU A 143 -16.77 7.89 16.04
N GLY A 144 -16.03 6.93 15.48
CA GLY A 144 -15.59 6.96 14.08
C GLY A 144 -14.50 8.01 13.78
N SER A 145 -13.91 8.61 14.82
CA SER A 145 -12.90 9.65 14.68
C SER A 145 -11.47 9.15 14.88
N ALA A 146 -11.25 7.87 15.20
CA ALA A 146 -9.89 7.35 15.27
C ALA A 146 -9.31 7.19 13.86
N ALA A 147 -8.02 7.49 13.70
CA ALA A 147 -7.33 7.38 12.41
C ALA A 147 -7.43 5.95 11.84
N THR A 148 -7.28 4.94 12.69
CA THR A 148 -7.39 3.53 12.34
C THR A 148 -8.76 3.18 11.75
N VAL A 149 -9.84 3.65 12.38
CA VAL A 149 -11.21 3.36 11.97
C VAL A 149 -11.56 4.08 10.67
N ARG A 150 -11.13 5.34 10.51
CA ARG A 150 -11.27 6.05 9.22
C ARG A 150 -10.55 5.35 8.08
N LYS A 151 -9.34 4.82 8.32
CA LYS A 151 -8.60 4.07 7.29
C LYS A 151 -9.29 2.75 6.93
N LEU A 152 -9.86 2.04 7.90
CA LEU A 152 -10.66 0.84 7.64
C LEU A 152 -11.89 1.17 6.77
N ALA A 153 -12.62 2.24 7.10
CA ALA A 153 -13.77 2.69 6.32
C ALA A 153 -13.39 3.18 4.92
N MET A 154 -12.21 3.78 4.72
CA MET A 154 -11.72 4.16 3.39
C MET A 154 -11.36 2.93 2.52
N LEU A 155 -10.93 1.83 3.14
CA LEU A 155 -10.58 0.61 2.42
C LEU A 155 -11.79 -0.20 2.00
N ASP A 156 -12.80 -0.27 2.88
CA ASP A 156 -13.97 -1.13 2.67
C ASP A 156 -14.89 -0.57 1.57
N LEU A 157 -15.05 -1.31 0.47
CA LEU A 157 -15.98 -0.93 -0.61
C LEU A 157 -17.44 -1.31 -0.33
N THR A 158 -17.70 -2.01 0.77
CA THR A 158 -19.01 -2.62 1.08
C THR A 158 -19.69 -1.99 2.30
N HIS A 159 -18.93 -1.51 3.28
CA HIS A 159 -19.43 -0.91 4.52
C HIS A 159 -19.02 0.55 4.60
N ASP A 160 -19.94 1.41 5.07
CA ASP A 160 -19.59 2.79 5.39
C ASP A 160 -19.00 2.93 6.80
N MET A 161 -18.62 4.16 7.18
CA MET A 161 -18.08 4.43 8.52
C MET A 161 -19.01 3.96 9.65
N SER A 162 -20.32 4.20 9.53
CA SER A 162 -21.30 3.85 10.55
C SER A 162 -21.43 2.34 10.69
N ASP A 163 -21.35 1.61 9.58
CA ASP A 163 -21.34 0.15 9.57
C ASP A 163 -20.09 -0.41 10.25
N ILE A 164 -18.90 0.10 9.89
CA ILE A 164 -17.61 -0.31 10.48
C ILE A 164 -17.60 -0.09 12.00
N VAL A 165 -17.97 1.10 12.44
CA VAL A 165 -18.07 1.46 13.86
C VAL A 165 -19.14 0.62 14.57
N GLY A 166 -20.26 0.35 13.91
CA GLY A 166 -21.32 -0.52 14.41
C GLY A 166 -20.92 -1.99 14.54
N ILE A 167 -20.03 -2.49 13.69
CA ILE A 167 -19.43 -3.83 13.81
C ILE A 167 -18.46 -3.86 14.99
N ILE A 168 -17.53 -2.90 15.07
CA ILE A 168 -16.52 -2.83 16.14
C ILE A 168 -17.19 -2.70 17.51
N GLY A 169 -18.27 -1.90 17.61
CA GLY A 169 -19.05 -1.71 18.83
C GLY A 169 -19.81 -2.95 19.32
N LYS A 170 -19.78 -4.07 18.58
CA LYS A 170 -20.34 -5.36 18.98
C LYS A 170 -19.30 -6.36 19.48
N PHE A 171 -18.01 -6.01 19.49
CA PHE A 171 -16.95 -6.90 19.95
C PHE A 171 -16.71 -6.76 21.46
N PRO A 172 -17.03 -7.79 22.28
CA PRO A 172 -16.79 -7.74 23.73
C PRO A 172 -15.36 -7.32 24.10
N GLY A 173 -14.35 -7.88 23.44
CA GLY A 173 -12.94 -7.57 23.75
C GLY A 173 -12.55 -6.11 23.48
N VAL A 174 -13.25 -5.42 22.57
CA VAL A 174 -13.04 -3.98 22.33
C VAL A 174 -13.71 -3.15 23.43
N LEU A 175 -14.93 -3.52 23.85
CA LEU A 175 -15.66 -2.80 24.89
C LEU A 175 -15.00 -2.96 26.27
N GLU A 176 -14.33 -4.08 26.52
CA GLU A 176 -13.52 -4.32 27.72
C GLU A 176 -12.22 -3.49 27.76
N LEU A 177 -11.92 -2.71 26.72
CA LEU A 177 -10.81 -1.74 26.69
C LEU A 177 -11.29 -0.30 26.95
N LEU A 178 -12.59 -0.07 27.19
CA LEU A 178 -13.12 1.25 27.50
C LEU A 178 -12.48 1.81 28.79
N PRO A 179 -12.29 3.14 28.89
CA PRO A 179 -11.78 3.76 30.11
C PRO A 179 -12.60 3.33 31.33
N ASP A 180 -11.94 3.16 32.47
CA ASP A 180 -12.57 2.86 33.76
C ASP A 180 -13.34 4.09 34.30
N ASP A 181 -14.41 4.44 33.60
CA ASP A 181 -15.37 5.48 33.94
C ASP A 181 -16.79 4.95 33.72
N GLU A 182 -17.65 5.13 34.71
CA GLU A 182 -18.97 4.52 34.77
C GLU A 182 -19.86 4.96 33.60
N HIS A 183 -19.74 6.21 33.14
CA HIS A 183 -20.59 6.71 32.06
C HIS A 183 -20.38 5.95 30.75
N TYR A 184 -19.16 5.45 30.46
CA TYR A 184 -18.88 4.70 29.23
C TYR A 184 -19.54 3.32 29.21
N PHE A 185 -20.00 2.81 30.35
CA PHE A 185 -20.73 1.55 30.45
C PHE A 185 -22.25 1.73 30.46
N THR A 186 -22.75 2.94 30.13
CA THR A 186 -24.18 3.23 30.06
C THR A 186 -24.64 3.51 28.63
N VAL A 187 -25.78 2.92 28.22
CA VAL A 187 -26.36 3.14 26.90
C VAL A 187 -26.79 4.59 26.68
N SER A 188 -27.19 5.29 27.75
CA SER A 188 -27.58 6.71 27.70
C SER A 188 -26.45 7.60 27.23
N HIS A 189 -25.22 7.34 27.65
CA HIS A 189 -24.05 8.11 27.26
C HIS A 189 -23.73 7.94 25.77
N TRP A 190 -23.75 6.69 25.28
CA TRP A 190 -23.56 6.42 23.84
C TRP A 190 -24.69 6.99 22.98
N ARG A 191 -25.92 7.04 23.50
CA ARG A 191 -27.04 7.69 22.82
C ARG A 191 -26.80 9.19 22.66
N ASP A 192 -26.37 9.86 23.73
CA ASP A 192 -26.01 11.29 23.68
C ASP A 192 -24.88 11.56 22.67
N TYR A 193 -23.85 10.71 22.65
CA TYR A 193 -22.82 10.79 21.62
C TYR A 193 -23.35 10.59 20.20
N ARG A 194 -24.27 9.64 19.98
CA ARG A 194 -24.86 9.43 18.65
C ARG A 194 -25.74 10.60 18.22
N ASP A 195 -26.45 11.23 19.15
CA ASP A 195 -27.31 12.38 18.87
C ASP A 195 -26.47 13.61 18.50
N LYS A 196 -25.32 13.80 19.16
CA LYS A 196 -24.36 14.89 18.88
C LYS A 196 -23.48 14.60 17.65
N CYS A 197 -23.02 13.36 17.49
CA CYS A 197 -22.10 12.93 16.44
C CYS A 197 -22.69 11.76 15.64
N ARG A 198 -23.30 12.07 14.49
CA ARG A 198 -23.93 11.06 13.62
C ARG A 198 -22.91 10.03 13.14
N GLY A 199 -23.31 8.75 13.12
CA GLY A 199 -22.46 7.63 12.70
C GLY A 199 -21.65 6.97 13.82
N SER A 200 -21.80 7.44 15.06
CA SER A 200 -21.20 6.81 16.25
C SER A 200 -21.84 5.45 16.58
N ALA A 201 -21.07 4.58 17.22
CA ALA A 201 -21.52 3.27 17.68
C ALA A 201 -22.66 3.40 18.71
N MET A 202 -23.49 2.38 18.79
CA MET A 202 -24.41 2.14 19.91
C MET A 202 -24.17 0.74 20.46
N PRO A 203 -23.20 0.56 21.36
CA PRO A 203 -23.00 -0.69 22.05
C PRO A 203 -24.27 -1.13 22.80
N GLY A 204 -24.54 -2.43 22.80
CA GLY A 204 -25.72 -2.99 23.48
C GLY A 204 -25.55 -3.03 25.00
N GLU A 205 -26.64 -2.88 25.73
CA GLU A 205 -26.66 -2.85 27.21
C GLU A 205 -25.99 -4.08 27.85
N ALA A 206 -26.35 -5.28 27.37
CA ALA A 206 -25.77 -6.52 27.88
C ALA A 206 -24.25 -6.62 27.65
N LEU A 207 -23.75 -6.08 26.53
CA LEU A 207 -22.32 -6.07 26.23
C LEU A 207 -21.57 -5.07 27.13
N LEU A 208 -22.14 -3.89 27.37
CA LEU A 208 -21.57 -2.90 28.28
C LEU A 208 -21.55 -3.42 29.72
N ALA A 209 -22.63 -4.04 30.18
CA ALA A 209 -22.70 -4.65 31.51
C ALA A 209 -21.67 -5.78 31.68
N ALA A 210 -21.52 -6.64 30.67
CA ALA A 210 -20.48 -7.68 30.67
C ALA A 210 -19.07 -7.10 30.70
N ALA A 211 -18.80 -6.06 29.88
CA ALA A 211 -17.50 -5.39 29.87
C ALA A 211 -17.18 -4.74 31.22
N ARG A 212 -18.18 -4.12 31.87
CA ARG A 212 -18.05 -3.56 33.22
C ARG A 212 -17.69 -4.64 34.24
N ALA A 213 -18.40 -5.77 34.22
CA ALA A 213 -18.13 -6.89 35.13
C ALA A 213 -16.71 -7.46 34.96
N THR A 214 -16.23 -7.56 33.71
CA THR A 214 -14.83 -7.93 33.44
C THR A 214 -13.86 -6.90 34.02
N HIS A 215 -14.13 -5.61 33.82
CA HIS A 215 -13.33 -4.52 34.39
C HIS A 215 -13.27 -4.62 35.92
N ASP A 216 -14.40 -4.80 36.60
CA ASP A 216 -14.49 -4.93 38.05
C ASP A 216 -13.70 -6.14 38.55
N THR A 217 -13.85 -7.30 37.89
CA THR A 217 -13.10 -8.52 38.24
C THR A 217 -11.58 -8.30 38.16
N ILE A 218 -11.11 -7.63 37.10
CA ILE A 218 -9.69 -7.33 36.89
C ILE A 218 -9.23 -6.20 37.83
N LYS A 219 -10.10 -5.24 38.14
CA LYS A 219 -9.83 -4.07 38.99
C LYS A 219 -9.74 -4.41 40.46
N ASP A 220 -10.61 -5.27 40.98
CA ASP A 220 -10.56 -5.71 42.38
C ASP A 220 -9.23 -6.38 42.71
N HIS A 221 -8.64 -7.05 41.71
CA HIS A 221 -7.31 -7.61 41.77
C HIS A 221 -6.16 -6.57 41.75
N LEU A 222 -6.40 -5.32 41.33
CA LEU A 222 -5.39 -4.23 41.40
C LEU A 222 -5.00 -3.87 42.84
N SER A 223 -5.89 -4.10 43.79
CA SER A 223 -5.72 -3.77 45.21
C SER A 223 -4.81 -4.74 45.96
N GLY A 224 -4.48 -5.90 45.35
CA GLY A 224 -3.78 -7.01 46.01
C GLY A 224 -3.31 -8.07 45.02
N LEU A 225 -2.60 -7.66 43.96
CA LEU A 225 -1.97 -8.58 43.01
C LEU A 225 -1.10 -9.59 43.76
N PRO A 226 -1.31 -10.92 43.62
CA PRO A 226 -0.44 -11.95 44.14
C PRO A 226 0.93 -11.81 43.45
N HIS A 227 2.01 -11.88 44.24
CA HIS A 227 3.38 -11.70 43.77
C HIS A 227 3.60 -10.41 42.94
N PRO A 228 3.33 -9.21 43.49
CA PRO A 228 3.41 -7.96 42.72
C PRO A 228 4.83 -7.66 42.22
N ASP A 229 5.86 -8.15 42.94
CA ASP A 229 7.27 -8.05 42.54
C ASP A 229 7.61 -8.89 41.29
N ARG A 230 6.74 -9.82 40.87
CA ARG A 230 6.88 -10.62 39.64
C ARG A 230 6.09 -10.04 38.47
N VAL A 231 5.43 -8.90 38.65
CA VAL A 231 4.72 -8.19 37.59
C VAL A 231 5.48 -6.91 37.25
N HIS A 232 5.70 -6.70 35.96
CA HIS A 232 6.50 -5.61 35.43
C HIS A 232 5.74 -4.91 34.31
N TYR A 233 5.74 -3.58 34.33
CA TYR A 233 5.05 -2.77 33.32
C TYR A 233 6.05 -1.88 32.56
N VAL A 234 6.01 -1.92 31.24
CA VAL A 234 6.79 -1.05 30.36
C VAL A 234 5.84 -0.14 29.60
N ALA A 235 5.90 1.16 29.90
CA ALA A 235 5.14 2.21 29.23
C ALA A 235 5.92 2.74 28.03
N GLY A 236 5.25 2.90 26.88
CA GLY A 236 5.82 3.61 25.75
C GLY A 236 5.79 5.13 25.91
N THR A 237 6.30 5.87 24.94
CA THR A 237 6.25 7.33 24.93
C THR A 237 5.88 7.83 23.53
N ALA A 238 4.92 8.74 23.48
CA ALA A 238 4.47 9.43 22.29
C ALA A 238 4.22 10.92 22.59
N PRO A 239 4.40 11.80 21.60
CA PRO A 239 4.14 13.24 21.77
C PRO A 239 2.66 13.58 22.00
N ARG A 240 1.75 12.64 21.70
CA ARG A 240 0.31 12.83 21.80
C ARG A 240 -0.37 11.52 22.17
N THR A 241 -1.05 11.49 23.32
CA THR A 241 -1.90 10.38 23.76
C THR A 241 -3.26 10.92 24.18
N VAL A 242 -4.34 10.32 23.69
CA VAL A 242 -5.71 10.76 24.03
C VAL A 242 -6.05 10.35 25.46
N LYS A 243 -6.51 11.33 26.26
CA LYS A 243 -6.92 11.15 27.65
C LYS A 243 -8.40 11.48 27.91
N GLY A 244 -9.10 12.05 26.93
CA GLY A 244 -10.50 12.44 27.03
C GLY A 244 -11.07 12.79 25.66
N VAL A 245 -12.39 12.68 25.51
CA VAL A 245 -13.09 12.89 24.24
C VAL A 245 -14.38 13.67 24.46
N ASP A 246 -14.45 14.83 23.82
CA ASP A 246 -15.60 15.74 23.80
C ASP A 246 -16.26 15.77 22.41
N VAL A 247 -17.55 16.10 22.36
CA VAL A 247 -18.25 16.42 21.11
C VAL A 247 -18.82 17.82 21.19
N ILE A 248 -18.28 18.73 20.37
CA ILE A 248 -18.65 20.16 20.32
C ILE A 248 -19.15 20.47 18.91
N ASP A 249 -20.36 21.00 18.77
CA ASP A 249 -21.01 21.33 17.49
C ASP A 249 -20.98 20.17 16.47
N GLY A 250 -21.16 18.95 16.98
CA GLY A 250 -21.13 17.71 16.21
C GLY A 250 -19.75 17.28 15.71
N ARG A 251 -18.67 17.89 16.21
CA ARG A 251 -17.29 17.51 15.92
C ARG A 251 -16.63 16.91 17.16
N VAL A 252 -15.85 15.86 16.96
CA VAL A 252 -15.04 15.26 18.02
C VAL A 252 -13.84 16.16 18.31
N VAL A 253 -13.63 16.48 19.59
CA VAL A 253 -12.49 17.23 20.12
C VAL A 253 -11.79 16.35 21.15
N LEU A 254 -10.47 16.22 21.04
CA LEU A 254 -9.68 15.27 21.81
C LEU A 254 -8.85 16.03 22.85
N ASP A 255 -9.04 15.68 24.12
CA ASP A 255 -8.12 16.09 25.18
C ASP A 255 -6.94 15.13 25.18
N CYS A 256 -5.75 15.68 24.92
CA CYS A 256 -4.51 14.92 24.73
C CYS A 256 -3.47 15.28 25.82
N THR A 257 -2.53 14.37 26.02
CA THR A 257 -1.38 14.54 26.92
C THR A 257 -0.10 13.99 26.29
N THR A 258 1.05 14.50 26.72
CA THR A 258 2.39 13.95 26.39
C THR A 258 2.79 12.78 27.31
N GLU A 259 1.95 12.41 28.27
CA GLU A 259 2.16 11.31 29.22
C GLU A 259 1.46 10.01 28.79
N GLY A 260 1.98 9.39 27.75
CA GLY A 260 1.50 8.09 27.28
C GLY A 260 2.21 7.64 26.01
N ASP A 261 1.77 6.51 25.47
CA ASP A 261 2.39 5.85 24.32
C ASP A 261 1.65 6.07 22.99
N GLY A 262 0.67 6.97 22.96
CA GLY A 262 -0.16 7.25 21.79
C GLY A 262 -1.55 6.62 21.84
N ARG A 263 -1.72 5.56 22.65
CA ARG A 263 -3.04 4.94 22.92
C ARG A 263 -3.34 4.86 24.40
N VAL A 264 -2.34 4.62 25.24
CA VAL A 264 -2.49 4.39 26.68
C VAL A 264 -1.72 5.46 27.44
N THR A 265 -2.45 6.20 28.29
CA THR A 265 -1.84 7.18 29.19
C THR A 265 -1.07 6.49 30.31
N TYR A 266 -0.05 7.13 30.87
CA TYR A 266 0.66 6.59 32.03
C TYR A 266 -0.27 6.31 33.21
N VAL A 267 -1.27 7.17 33.43
CA VAL A 267 -2.27 6.99 34.49
C VAL A 267 -3.11 5.72 34.29
N SER A 268 -3.48 5.41 33.04
CA SER A 268 -4.23 4.19 32.74
C SER A 268 -3.36 2.93 32.85
N GLY A 269 -2.14 2.99 32.32
CA GLY A 269 -1.26 1.82 32.25
C GLY A 269 -0.64 1.44 33.59
N ARG A 270 -0.36 2.40 34.48
CA ARG A 270 0.35 2.13 35.74
C ARG A 270 -0.48 1.26 36.68
N LEU A 271 0.18 0.22 37.19
CA LEU A 271 -0.36 -0.66 38.22
C LEU A 271 0.20 -0.27 39.60
N PRO A 272 -0.66 -0.09 40.62
CA PRO A 272 -0.20 0.00 42.01
C PRO A 272 0.62 -1.24 42.39
N GLY A 273 1.74 -1.05 43.09
CA GLY A 273 2.60 -2.16 43.56
C GLY A 273 3.55 -2.77 42.52
N SER A 274 3.34 -2.54 41.22
CA SER A 274 4.25 -2.99 40.15
C SER A 274 5.27 -1.90 39.81
N ARG A 275 6.52 -2.33 39.53
CA ARG A 275 7.51 -1.43 38.92
C ARG A 275 7.12 -1.07 37.49
N THR A 276 7.36 0.19 37.13
CA THR A 276 7.10 0.75 35.80
C THR A 276 8.40 1.24 35.19
N TRP A 277 8.67 0.83 33.95
CA TRP A 277 9.78 1.33 33.12
C TRP A 277 9.23 2.08 31.92
N TYR A 278 10.02 2.99 31.35
CA TYR A 278 9.64 3.82 30.22
C TYR A 278 10.54 3.53 29.02
N MET A 279 9.91 3.30 27.87
CA MET A 279 10.53 3.03 26.58
C MET A 279 10.22 4.15 25.60
N ASP A 280 11.24 4.66 24.90
CA ASP A 280 11.08 5.68 23.84
C ASP A 280 10.52 5.08 22.54
N ALA A 281 9.32 4.52 22.62
CA ALA A 281 8.61 3.92 21.51
C ALA A 281 7.10 4.16 21.65
N VAL A 282 6.41 4.42 20.54
CA VAL A 282 4.95 4.49 20.52
C VAL A 282 4.33 3.10 20.71
N HIS A 283 3.04 3.06 21.06
CA HIS A 283 2.31 1.86 21.47
C HIS A 283 2.58 0.65 20.58
N GLY A 284 2.34 0.75 19.27
CA GLY A 284 2.51 -0.39 18.37
C GLY A 284 3.95 -0.83 18.16
N ASP A 285 4.92 0.05 18.43
CA ASP A 285 6.34 -0.21 18.21
C ASP A 285 7.01 -0.88 19.41
N LEU A 286 6.37 -0.92 20.59
CA LEU A 286 6.92 -1.50 21.82
C LEU A 286 7.49 -2.91 21.65
N ALA A 287 6.74 -3.78 20.96
CA ALA A 287 7.15 -5.16 20.70
C ALA A 287 8.13 -5.31 19.50
N SER A 288 8.44 -4.22 18.80
CA SER A 288 9.37 -4.21 17.66
C SER A 288 10.53 -3.22 17.81
N HIS A 289 10.66 -2.60 18.99
CA HIS A 289 11.71 -1.64 19.29
C HIS A 289 13.01 -2.37 19.65
N GLU A 290 13.75 -2.77 18.60
CA GLU A 290 15.01 -3.54 18.71
C GLU A 290 16.01 -2.99 19.74
N PRO A 291 16.25 -1.66 19.86
CA PRO A 291 17.19 -1.13 20.85
C PRO A 291 16.83 -1.51 22.30
N SER A 292 15.56 -1.78 22.58
CA SER A 292 15.08 -2.16 23.92
C SER A 292 14.97 -3.66 24.14
N PHE A 293 15.23 -4.51 23.14
CA PHE A 293 15.14 -5.97 23.30
C PHE A 293 16.04 -6.52 24.41
N PRO A 294 17.32 -6.09 24.56
CA PRO A 294 18.13 -6.51 25.70
C PRO A 294 17.51 -6.12 27.04
N ALA A 295 16.86 -4.96 27.13
CA ALA A 295 16.19 -4.52 28.35
C ALA A 295 14.95 -5.37 28.67
N LEU A 296 14.17 -5.75 27.66
CA LEU A 296 13.04 -6.66 27.81
C LEU A 296 13.52 -8.05 28.27
N GLN A 297 14.65 -8.52 27.76
CA GLN A 297 15.28 -9.74 28.23
C GLN A 297 15.75 -9.62 29.69
N ASP A 298 16.43 -8.55 30.07
CA ASP A 298 16.85 -8.32 31.46
C ASP A 298 15.65 -8.38 32.44
N LEU A 299 14.52 -7.79 32.03
CA LEU A 299 13.26 -7.82 32.77
C LEU A 299 12.68 -9.24 32.85
N LEU A 300 12.76 -10.04 31.79
CA LEU A 300 12.32 -11.43 31.77
C LEU A 300 13.23 -12.33 32.63
N ASP A 301 14.55 -12.14 32.55
CA ASP A 301 15.52 -13.00 33.23
C ASP A 301 15.57 -12.69 34.73
N SER A 302 15.74 -11.42 35.09
CA SER A 302 16.01 -10.97 36.46
C SER A 302 14.88 -10.16 37.09
N GLY A 303 14.07 -9.44 36.29
CA GLY A 303 13.04 -8.51 36.78
C GLY A 303 13.54 -7.10 37.05
N ALA A 304 14.80 -6.82 36.72
CA ALA A 304 15.38 -5.50 36.80
C ALA A 304 16.16 -5.20 35.52
N THR A 305 16.20 -3.93 35.12
CA THR A 305 17.06 -3.45 34.04
C THR A 305 17.50 -2.03 34.35
N SER A 306 18.72 -1.69 33.94
CA SER A 306 19.25 -0.32 33.94
C SER A 306 19.20 0.34 32.56
N ARG A 307 18.70 -0.39 31.54
CA ARG A 307 18.64 0.07 30.15
C ARG A 307 17.37 0.84 29.81
N LEU A 308 16.37 0.78 30.68
CA LEU A 308 15.14 1.58 30.58
C LEU A 308 15.04 2.50 31.79
N SER A 309 14.47 3.68 31.56
CA SER A 309 14.23 4.65 32.63
C SER A 309 13.12 4.15 33.55
N ASP A 310 13.25 4.38 34.86
CA ASP A 310 12.21 4.22 35.87
C ASP A 310 11.41 5.51 36.10
N THR A 311 11.81 6.60 35.45
CA THR A 311 11.12 7.90 35.44
C THR A 311 10.56 8.23 34.04
N PRO A 312 9.39 8.89 33.95
CA PRO A 312 8.80 9.26 32.66
C PRO A 312 9.76 10.06 31.79
N LEU A 313 9.97 9.61 30.55
CA LEU A 313 10.85 10.31 29.59
C LEU A 313 10.34 11.72 29.27
N THR A 314 9.03 11.96 29.40
CA THR A 314 8.39 13.27 29.25
C THR A 314 8.97 14.33 30.20
N ALA A 315 9.45 13.94 31.40
CA ALA A 315 10.11 14.85 32.34
C ALA A 315 11.40 15.47 31.76
N SER A 316 12.12 14.72 30.92
CA SER A 316 13.30 15.22 30.21
C SER A 316 12.99 16.04 28.95
N ARG A 317 11.72 16.06 28.51
CA ARG A 317 11.25 16.65 27.24
C ARG A 317 10.29 17.83 27.45
N GLY A 318 10.56 18.67 28.44
CA GLY A 318 9.75 19.86 28.74
C GLY A 318 8.57 19.62 29.69
N GLY A 319 8.43 18.41 30.22
CA GLY A 319 7.44 18.08 31.25
C GLY A 319 6.07 17.67 30.68
N PRO A 320 5.16 17.20 31.56
CA PRO A 320 3.81 16.83 31.18
C PRO A 320 3.05 18.05 30.65
N HIS A 321 2.45 17.91 29.48
CA HIS A 321 1.67 18.96 28.83
C HIS A 321 0.36 18.41 28.30
N ASP A 322 -0.74 19.02 28.73
CA ASP A 322 -2.09 18.68 28.29
C ASP A 322 -2.58 19.72 27.28
N PHE A 323 -3.24 19.26 26.22
CA PHE A 323 -3.70 20.13 25.15
C PHE A 323 -4.91 19.56 24.43
N ARG A 324 -5.68 20.44 23.78
CA ARG A 324 -6.78 20.06 22.91
C ARG A 324 -6.31 19.91 21.48
N ALA A 325 -6.77 18.86 20.81
CA ALA A 325 -6.49 18.60 19.41
C ALA A 325 -7.74 18.13 18.68
N LEU A 326 -7.77 18.35 17.37
CA LEU A 326 -8.74 17.69 16.51
C LEU A 326 -8.22 16.30 16.11
N PRO A 327 -9.11 15.35 15.76
CA PRO A 327 -8.70 14.09 15.18
C PRO A 327 -7.80 14.28 13.96
N GLU A 328 -6.78 13.45 13.83
CA GLU A 328 -5.80 13.58 12.76
C GLU A 328 -6.42 13.29 11.37
N PRO A 329 -6.17 14.13 10.35
CA PRO A 329 -6.59 13.81 9.00
C PRO A 329 -5.90 12.52 8.53
N VAL A 330 -6.66 11.64 7.88
CA VAL A 330 -6.14 10.38 7.35
C VAL A 330 -5.97 10.44 5.84
N LEU A 331 -4.91 9.82 5.35
CA LEU A 331 -4.72 9.54 3.92
C LEU A 331 -5.19 8.12 3.62
N TYR A 332 -5.50 7.86 2.34
CA TYR A 332 -5.87 6.53 1.88
C TYR A 332 -4.72 5.54 2.17
N PRO A 333 -4.97 4.44 2.88
CA PRO A 333 -3.91 3.52 3.31
C PRO A 333 -3.40 2.65 2.14
N THR A 334 -2.08 2.46 2.11
CA THR A 334 -1.44 1.49 1.21
C THR A 334 -1.37 0.12 1.88
N GLU A 335 -1.04 -0.93 1.12
CA GLU A 335 -0.86 -2.28 1.69
C GLU A 335 0.23 -2.30 2.78
N THR A 336 1.31 -1.54 2.58
CA THR A 336 2.42 -1.43 3.55
C THR A 336 2.08 -0.58 4.77
N SER A 337 1.18 0.41 4.67
CA SER A 337 0.79 1.25 5.82
C SER A 337 -0.28 0.61 6.70
N LEU A 338 -1.13 -0.25 6.13
CA LEU A 338 -2.29 -0.82 6.82
C LEU A 338 -1.90 -1.60 8.09
N ALA A 339 -0.88 -2.44 8.01
CA ALA A 339 -0.43 -3.25 9.14
C ALA A 339 0.14 -2.40 10.29
N ALA A 340 0.93 -1.39 9.93
CA ALA A 340 1.51 -0.45 10.88
C ALA A 340 0.40 0.36 11.58
N ASP A 341 -0.56 0.89 10.81
CA ASP A 341 -1.67 1.69 11.32
C ASP A 341 -2.56 0.91 12.30
N LEU A 342 -2.94 -0.32 11.96
CA LEU A 342 -3.79 -1.16 12.81
C LEU A 342 -3.09 -1.52 14.14
N LEU A 343 -1.78 -1.77 14.11
CA LEU A 343 -1.00 -2.03 15.31
C LEU A 343 -0.66 -0.75 16.11
N GLY A 344 -0.89 0.44 15.56
CA GLY A 344 -0.53 1.71 16.22
C GLY A 344 0.98 1.98 16.18
N LYS A 345 1.65 1.47 15.15
CA LYS A 345 3.06 1.71 14.89
C LYS A 345 3.24 3.10 14.31
N THR A 346 4.42 3.66 14.49
CA THR A 346 4.82 4.83 13.71
C THR A 346 4.78 4.41 12.24
N ALA A 347 4.01 5.13 11.41
CA ALA A 347 4.16 5.00 9.97
C ALA A 347 5.65 5.24 9.69
N ARG A 348 6.37 4.20 9.25
CA ARG A 348 7.77 4.32 8.88
C ARG A 348 7.83 5.38 7.79
N LYS A 349 8.09 6.63 8.17
CA LYS A 349 8.94 7.49 7.36
C LYS A 349 10.30 6.82 7.51
N PRO A 350 10.86 6.20 6.46
CA PRO A 350 12.30 5.99 6.44
C PRO A 350 12.94 7.38 6.36
N TYR A 351 12.93 8.13 7.47
CA TYR A 351 13.87 9.21 7.67
C TYR A 351 15.11 8.55 8.25
N GLN A 352 15.94 8.04 7.35
CA GLN A 352 17.37 8.07 7.59
C GLN A 352 17.88 9.31 6.87
N GLU A 353 18.85 10.01 7.47
CA GLU A 353 19.67 11.00 6.76
C GLU A 353 20.48 10.29 5.67
N GLY A 354 19.79 9.84 4.62
CA GLY A 354 20.38 9.54 3.33
C GLY A 354 20.48 10.84 2.56
N THR A 355 21.59 11.04 1.87
CA THR A 355 21.74 12.08 0.85
C THR A 355 20.48 12.09 -0.01
N GLN A 356 19.80 13.23 -0.13
CA GLN A 356 18.59 13.29 -0.96
C GLN A 356 18.89 12.70 -2.33
N PRO A 357 18.00 11.86 -2.90
CA PRO A 357 18.24 11.32 -4.22
C PRO A 357 18.48 12.48 -5.17
N SER A 358 19.59 12.41 -5.91
CA SER A 358 19.98 13.45 -6.86
C SER A 358 20.34 12.81 -8.19
N PHE A 359 20.04 13.53 -9.27
CA PHE A 359 20.45 13.10 -10.60
C PHE A 359 20.78 14.29 -11.49
N ARG A 360 21.73 14.07 -12.40
CA ARG A 360 22.13 15.04 -13.40
C ARG A 360 21.35 14.80 -14.68
N VAL A 361 20.82 15.88 -15.27
CA VAL A 361 20.20 15.84 -16.59
C VAL A 361 21.02 16.65 -17.59
N SER A 362 21.20 16.08 -18.78
CA SER A 362 21.83 16.75 -19.92
C SER A 362 21.01 16.53 -21.18
N VAL A 363 20.95 17.55 -22.03
CA VAL A 363 20.38 17.45 -23.37
C VAL A 363 21.53 17.36 -24.36
N VAL A 364 21.47 16.39 -25.26
CA VAL A 364 22.50 16.10 -26.25
C VAL A 364 21.87 16.18 -27.64
N HIS A 365 22.44 17.05 -28.48
CA HIS A 365 22.12 17.14 -29.90
C HIS A 365 22.95 16.11 -30.66
N ASP A 366 22.42 14.89 -30.84
CA ASP A 366 23.10 13.78 -31.52
C ASP A 366 22.12 12.74 -32.07
N ASP A 367 22.66 11.79 -32.83
CA ASP A 367 21.99 10.57 -33.24
C ASP A 367 21.96 9.55 -32.08
N LEU A 368 20.81 8.89 -31.89
CA LEU A 368 20.58 7.91 -30.82
C LEU A 368 21.64 6.78 -30.78
N ARG A 369 22.28 6.48 -31.91
CA ARG A 369 23.33 5.45 -32.01
C ARG A 369 24.55 5.74 -31.13
N TYR A 370 24.74 6.99 -30.69
CA TYR A 370 25.85 7.41 -29.85
C TYR A 370 25.44 7.71 -28.40
N ALA A 371 24.22 7.34 -28.00
CA ALA A 371 23.76 7.49 -26.62
C ALA A 371 24.63 6.70 -25.64
N ARG A 372 24.94 7.31 -24.49
CA ARG A 372 25.86 6.73 -23.49
C ARG A 372 25.23 5.61 -22.66
N TYR A 373 23.90 5.61 -22.55
CA TYR A 373 23.15 4.71 -21.67
C TYR A 373 22.09 3.92 -22.46
N PRO A 374 21.47 2.90 -21.85
CA PRO A 374 20.30 2.25 -22.45
C PRO A 374 19.22 3.26 -22.81
N ILE A 375 18.61 3.07 -23.99
CA ILE A 375 17.71 4.06 -24.58
C ILE A 375 16.25 3.69 -24.30
N VAL A 376 15.49 4.63 -23.74
CA VAL A 376 14.04 4.51 -23.61
C VAL A 376 13.36 4.94 -24.91
N VAL A 377 12.53 4.05 -25.45
CA VAL A 377 11.71 4.28 -26.65
C VAL A 377 10.25 3.91 -26.36
N GLY A 378 9.32 4.63 -26.98
CA GLY A 378 7.88 4.36 -26.88
C GLY A 378 7.34 3.68 -28.13
N HIS A 379 6.39 2.75 -27.97
CA HIS A 379 5.73 2.03 -29.05
C HIS A 379 4.21 2.14 -28.93
N TYR A 380 3.51 2.45 -30.02
CA TYR A 380 2.03 2.46 -30.04
C TYR A 380 1.48 1.09 -30.39
N GLU A 381 0.33 0.76 -29.80
CA GLU A 381 -0.37 -0.50 -30.08
C GLU A 381 -0.74 -0.61 -31.57
N GLY A 382 -0.31 -1.71 -32.21
CA GLY A 382 -0.60 -1.99 -33.62
C GLY A 382 0.40 -1.38 -34.61
N ASP A 383 1.39 -0.62 -34.15
CA ASP A 383 2.48 -0.13 -34.99
C ASP A 383 3.51 -1.24 -35.28
N THR A 384 4.32 -1.01 -36.32
CA THR A 384 5.48 -1.84 -36.65
C THR A 384 6.76 -1.16 -36.16
N ILE A 385 7.81 -1.93 -35.85
CA ILE A 385 9.12 -1.40 -35.45
C ILE A 385 9.72 -0.57 -36.60
N ILE A 386 9.70 0.76 -36.49
CA ILE A 386 10.22 1.71 -37.48
C ILE A 386 11.01 2.85 -36.83
N GLY A 387 11.72 3.64 -37.64
CA GLY A 387 12.40 4.85 -37.19
C GLY A 387 13.45 4.59 -36.10
N ALA A 388 13.27 5.22 -34.95
CA ALA A 388 14.19 5.08 -33.81
C ALA A 388 14.24 3.65 -33.27
N GLU A 389 13.11 2.94 -33.24
CA GLU A 389 13.05 1.56 -32.76
C GLU A 389 13.81 0.62 -33.70
N ALA A 390 13.67 0.78 -35.02
CA ALA A 390 14.38 -0.05 -36.00
C ALA A 390 15.90 0.18 -35.97
N GLN A 391 16.34 1.43 -35.76
CA GLN A 391 17.77 1.70 -35.58
C GLN A 391 18.32 1.05 -34.31
N LEU A 392 17.58 1.14 -33.21
CA LEU A 392 17.94 0.52 -31.94
C LEU A 392 17.94 -1.01 -32.04
N ASP A 393 16.99 -1.60 -32.76
CA ASP A 393 16.94 -3.04 -33.01
C ASP A 393 18.17 -3.53 -33.79
N GLY A 394 18.64 -2.76 -34.76
CA GLY A 394 19.89 -3.03 -35.47
C GLY A 394 21.10 -3.07 -34.53
N LEU A 395 21.18 -2.13 -33.57
CA LEU A 395 22.23 -2.12 -32.54
C LEU A 395 22.12 -3.32 -31.58
N LEU A 396 20.89 -3.78 -31.34
CA LEU A 396 20.58 -4.91 -30.46
C LEU A 396 20.47 -6.26 -31.19
N ARG A 397 20.91 -6.32 -32.46
CA ARG A 397 20.95 -7.53 -33.30
C ARG A 397 19.60 -8.22 -33.46
N GLY A 398 18.52 -7.46 -33.64
CA GLY A 398 17.18 -8.01 -33.89
C GLY A 398 16.40 -8.38 -32.63
N ALA A 399 16.88 -8.02 -31.43
CA ALA A 399 16.25 -8.42 -30.16
C ALA A 399 14.84 -7.81 -29.93
N LEU A 400 14.54 -6.67 -30.55
CA LEU A 400 13.21 -6.05 -30.53
C LEU A 400 12.30 -6.78 -31.52
N THR A 401 12.78 -7.02 -32.74
CA THR A 401 12.06 -7.79 -33.77
C THR A 401 11.71 -9.20 -33.31
N GLU A 402 12.64 -9.88 -32.62
CA GLU A 402 12.40 -11.20 -32.04
C GLU A 402 11.21 -11.19 -31.06
N ARG A 403 11.16 -10.21 -30.15
CA ARG A 403 10.04 -10.06 -29.20
C ARG A 403 8.73 -9.74 -29.90
N TYR A 404 8.78 -8.90 -30.94
CA TYR A 404 7.61 -8.57 -31.75
C TYR A 404 7.04 -9.80 -32.44
N ALA A 405 7.90 -10.63 -33.06
CA ALA A 405 7.49 -11.87 -33.70
C ALA A 405 6.90 -12.90 -32.72
N LEU A 406 7.35 -12.89 -31.46
CA LEU A 406 6.84 -13.76 -30.39
C LEU A 406 5.57 -13.22 -29.70
N GLY A 407 5.07 -12.05 -30.07
CA GLY A 407 3.92 -11.41 -29.41
C GLY A 407 4.21 -10.93 -27.99
N LEU A 408 5.48 -10.69 -27.65
CA LEU A 408 5.95 -10.24 -26.33
C LEU A 408 6.42 -8.77 -26.33
N TYR A 409 6.22 -8.05 -27.44
CA TYR A 409 6.66 -6.66 -27.57
C TYR A 409 5.65 -5.70 -26.93
N PRO A 410 6.10 -4.70 -26.14
CA PRO A 410 5.22 -3.73 -25.52
C PRO A 410 4.40 -2.95 -26.54
N GLY A 411 3.11 -2.77 -26.28
CA GLY A 411 2.18 -2.00 -27.12
C GLY A 411 1.00 -1.48 -26.32
N GLU A 412 0.40 -2.34 -25.48
CA GLU A 412 -0.63 -1.94 -24.52
C GLU A 412 -0.10 -0.87 -23.55
N PHE A 413 -0.99 0.04 -23.13
CA PHE A 413 -0.63 1.11 -22.22
C PHE A 413 -0.05 0.57 -20.90
N GLY A 414 1.18 0.96 -20.58
CA GLY A 414 1.85 0.57 -19.32
C GLY A 414 2.64 -0.73 -19.41
N SER A 415 2.65 -1.41 -20.55
CA SER A 415 3.56 -2.52 -20.80
C SER A 415 5.00 -2.02 -20.96
N VAL A 416 5.97 -2.76 -20.41
CA VAL A 416 7.39 -2.40 -20.45
C VAL A 416 8.22 -3.64 -20.73
N ALA A 417 9.21 -3.52 -21.61
CA ALA A 417 10.23 -4.53 -21.82
C ALA A 417 11.62 -3.89 -21.73
N VAL A 418 12.48 -4.48 -20.89
CA VAL A 418 13.87 -4.06 -20.74
C VAL A 418 14.76 -5.10 -21.43
N ILE A 419 15.71 -4.61 -22.21
CA ILE A 419 16.64 -5.43 -22.97
C ILE A 419 18.04 -4.93 -22.68
N LEU A 420 18.82 -5.70 -21.91
CA LEU A 420 20.21 -5.40 -21.59
C LEU A 420 21.13 -6.44 -22.23
N ARG A 421 22.15 -5.98 -22.96
CA ARG A 421 23.18 -6.85 -23.54
C ARG A 421 24.54 -6.52 -22.94
N LYS A 422 25.38 -7.54 -22.75
CA LYS A 422 26.78 -7.31 -22.35
C LYS A 422 27.51 -6.61 -23.52
N PRO A 423 28.14 -5.45 -23.30
CA PRO A 423 28.89 -4.77 -24.36
C PRO A 423 29.99 -5.65 -24.91
N THR A 424 30.15 -5.67 -26.23
CA THR A 424 31.39 -6.14 -26.85
C THR A 424 32.55 -5.19 -26.57
N ALA A 425 33.80 -5.65 -26.71
CA ALA A 425 34.98 -4.80 -26.52
C ALA A 425 34.96 -3.55 -27.42
N VAL A 426 34.46 -3.67 -28.65
CA VAL A 426 34.30 -2.56 -29.60
C VAL A 426 33.22 -1.59 -29.16
N GLN A 427 32.06 -2.08 -28.71
CA GLN A 427 30.99 -1.22 -28.19
C GLN A 427 31.42 -0.47 -26.92
N LYS A 428 32.22 -1.12 -26.07
CA LYS A 428 32.82 -0.49 -24.89
C LYS A 428 33.83 0.60 -25.27
N ALA A 429 34.65 0.36 -26.29
CA ALA A 429 35.63 1.35 -26.79
C ALA A 429 34.97 2.55 -27.49
N LEU A 430 33.81 2.35 -28.13
CA LEU A 430 33.07 3.38 -28.86
C LEU A 430 31.96 4.05 -28.03
N ALA A 431 31.77 3.65 -26.77
CA ALA A 431 30.71 4.13 -25.88
C ALA A 431 29.30 4.04 -26.50
N LEU A 432 29.02 2.94 -27.20
CA LEU A 432 27.72 2.68 -27.85
C LEU A 432 26.67 2.21 -26.83
N PRO A 433 25.38 2.46 -27.08
CA PRO A 433 24.30 2.01 -26.20
C PRO A 433 24.24 0.49 -26.14
N THR A 434 24.02 -0.05 -24.94
CA THR A 434 24.09 -1.49 -24.64
C THR A 434 22.75 -2.08 -24.22
N GLY A 435 21.67 -1.30 -24.33
CA GLY A 435 20.33 -1.77 -24.02
C GLY A 435 19.23 -0.84 -24.50
N ALA A 436 18.01 -1.34 -24.43
CA ALA A 436 16.78 -0.61 -24.71
C ALA A 436 15.76 -0.84 -23.60
N VAL A 437 14.93 0.17 -23.36
CA VAL A 437 13.73 0.06 -22.54
C VAL A 437 12.56 0.49 -23.42
N VAL A 438 11.72 -0.47 -23.80
CA VAL A 438 10.57 -0.22 -24.67
C VAL A 438 9.33 -0.05 -23.79
N VAL A 439 8.56 0.99 -24.04
CA VAL A 439 7.34 1.32 -23.28
C VAL A 439 6.13 1.36 -24.20
N GLY A 440 5.10 0.58 -23.88
CA GLY A 440 3.83 0.60 -24.59
C GLY A 440 3.04 1.87 -24.28
N LEU A 441 2.82 2.68 -25.30
CA LEU A 441 2.11 3.96 -25.24
C LEU A 441 0.58 3.78 -25.34
N GLY A 442 0.10 2.57 -25.64
CA GLY A 442 -1.32 2.30 -25.89
C GLY A 442 -1.76 2.77 -27.26
N LYS A 443 -3.04 3.14 -27.38
CA LYS A 443 -3.62 3.62 -28.64
C LYS A 443 -3.19 5.06 -28.93
N TRP A 444 -3.01 5.33 -30.21
CA TRP A 444 -2.66 6.67 -30.66
C TRP A 444 -3.74 7.70 -30.28
N GLY A 445 -3.31 8.84 -29.72
CA GLY A 445 -4.19 9.97 -29.38
C GLY A 445 -4.68 10.02 -27.92
N GLU A 446 -4.46 8.97 -27.13
CA GLU A 446 -4.90 8.90 -25.72
C GLU A 446 -3.81 9.33 -24.72
N LEU A 447 -2.60 9.65 -25.19
CA LEU A 447 -1.44 9.93 -24.36
C LEU A 447 -1.39 11.39 -23.89
N SER A 448 -1.53 11.62 -22.59
CA SER A 448 -1.25 12.89 -21.91
C SER A 448 0.16 12.94 -21.31
N ALA A 449 0.64 14.15 -20.95
CA ALA A 449 1.92 14.32 -20.26
C ALA A 449 1.98 13.59 -18.90
N GLY A 450 0.86 13.54 -18.17
CA GLY A 450 0.77 12.80 -16.91
C GLY A 450 0.87 11.28 -17.10
N GLN A 451 0.21 10.74 -18.13
CA GLN A 451 0.34 9.33 -18.50
C GLN A 451 1.76 9.00 -18.96
N LEU A 452 2.37 9.86 -19.78
CA LEU A 452 3.77 9.69 -20.20
C LEU A 452 4.71 9.67 -18.98
N SER A 453 4.49 10.53 -17.99
CA SER A 453 5.27 10.53 -16.75
C SER A 453 5.15 9.21 -15.98
N ASP A 454 3.95 8.63 -15.87
CA ASP A 454 3.75 7.34 -15.19
C ASP A 454 4.40 6.18 -15.97
N LEU A 455 4.27 6.19 -17.30
CA LEU A 455 4.91 5.21 -18.19
C LEU A 455 6.43 5.20 -18.03
N LEU A 456 7.06 6.39 -18.08
CA LEU A 456 8.50 6.53 -17.91
C LEU A 456 8.96 6.17 -16.49
N ARG A 457 8.14 6.44 -15.47
CA ARG A 457 8.43 6.05 -14.08
C ARG A 457 8.50 4.53 -13.96
N ARG A 458 7.50 3.81 -14.48
CA ARG A 458 7.48 2.34 -14.50
C ARG A 458 8.68 1.77 -15.26
N ALA A 459 9.00 2.36 -16.41
CA ALA A 459 10.15 1.97 -17.22
C ALA A 459 11.48 2.11 -16.46
N ALA A 460 11.67 3.23 -15.76
CA ALA A 460 12.84 3.49 -14.95
C ALA A 460 12.98 2.49 -13.78
N LEU A 461 11.88 2.21 -13.07
CA LEU A 461 11.86 1.23 -11.98
C LEU A 461 12.23 -0.16 -12.48
N GLN A 462 11.57 -0.65 -13.55
CA GLN A 462 11.84 -1.98 -14.08
C GLN A 462 13.27 -2.11 -14.60
N TYR A 463 13.81 -1.08 -15.26
CA TYR A 463 15.20 -1.06 -15.70
C TYR A 463 16.18 -1.22 -14.53
N VAL A 464 16.00 -0.45 -13.46
CA VAL A 464 16.88 -0.51 -12.29
C VAL A 464 16.80 -1.87 -11.60
N LEU A 465 15.60 -2.43 -11.46
CA LEU A 465 15.38 -3.75 -10.85
C LEU A 465 16.05 -4.85 -11.67
N GLU A 466 15.86 -4.89 -13.00
CA GLU A 466 16.51 -5.89 -13.86
C GLU A 466 18.04 -5.73 -13.89
N ARG A 467 18.53 -4.49 -13.82
CA ARG A 467 19.98 -4.22 -13.72
C ARG A 467 20.55 -4.76 -12.40
N ARG A 468 19.82 -4.60 -11.29
CA ARG A 468 20.19 -5.12 -9.96
C ARG A 468 20.20 -6.64 -9.95
N ASP A 469 19.17 -7.27 -10.48
CA ASP A 469 19.03 -8.74 -10.49
C ASP A 469 20.10 -9.37 -11.41
N GLY A 470 20.45 -8.72 -12.51
CA GLY A 470 21.54 -9.13 -13.39
C GLY A 470 22.96 -8.98 -12.78
N LEU A 471 23.14 -8.17 -11.74
CA LEU A 471 24.41 -8.03 -11.00
C LEU A 471 24.59 -9.16 -9.95
N GLY A 472 23.50 -9.71 -9.42
CA GLY A 472 23.54 -10.76 -8.38
C GLY A 472 24.01 -12.15 -8.84
N GLY A 473 24.17 -12.37 -10.15
CA GLY A 473 24.53 -13.68 -10.73
C GLY A 473 26.01 -13.89 -11.10
N ALA A 474 26.88 -12.88 -10.96
CA ALA A 474 28.29 -12.98 -11.32
C ALA A 474 29.18 -12.85 -10.08
N ALA A 475 29.63 -13.99 -9.55
CA ALA A 475 30.46 -14.08 -8.34
C ALA A 475 31.87 -13.46 -8.46
N ASP A 476 32.26 -12.90 -9.61
CA ASP A 476 33.60 -12.37 -9.89
C ASP A 476 33.61 -10.93 -10.47
N ALA A 477 32.54 -10.15 -10.33
CA ALA A 477 32.58 -8.74 -10.72
C ALA A 477 32.87 -7.86 -9.49
N GLU A 478 33.99 -7.13 -9.51
CA GLU A 478 34.29 -6.12 -8.49
C GLU A 478 33.06 -5.21 -8.23
N PRO A 479 32.77 -4.86 -6.96
CA PRO A 479 31.72 -3.90 -6.61
C PRO A 479 32.21 -2.48 -6.95
N ALA A 480 32.42 -2.21 -8.24
CA ALA A 480 32.83 -0.89 -8.71
C ALA A 480 31.57 -0.09 -9.03
N ALA A 481 31.16 0.78 -8.11
CA ALA A 481 30.70 2.16 -8.29
C ALA A 481 30.22 2.60 -9.71
N GLN A 482 29.41 1.80 -10.40
CA GLN A 482 29.04 2.08 -11.77
C GLN A 482 27.77 2.92 -11.73
N LYS A 483 27.94 4.23 -11.96
CA LYS A 483 26.84 5.19 -12.08
C LYS A 483 25.79 4.67 -13.05
N ILE A 484 24.55 4.55 -12.60
CA ILE A 484 23.45 4.21 -13.50
C ILE A 484 23.04 5.46 -14.25
N GLY A 485 23.01 5.35 -15.57
CA GLY A 485 22.35 6.33 -16.39
C GLY A 485 21.29 5.72 -17.30
N LEU A 486 20.49 6.61 -17.86
CA LEU A 486 19.40 6.31 -18.76
C LEU A 486 19.33 7.38 -19.86
N SER A 487 19.28 6.95 -21.12
CA SER A 487 19.10 7.86 -22.26
C SER A 487 17.63 7.81 -22.68
N VAL A 488 17.01 8.96 -22.95
CA VAL A 488 15.59 9.07 -23.26
C VAL A 488 15.40 9.90 -24.52
N LEU A 489 14.56 9.44 -25.43
CA LEU A 489 14.13 10.22 -26.59
C LEU A 489 12.89 11.06 -26.23
N LEU A 490 12.76 12.23 -26.84
CA LEU A 490 11.56 13.06 -26.68
C LEU A 490 10.36 12.38 -27.36
N VAL A 491 9.25 12.28 -26.62
CA VAL A 491 7.99 11.73 -27.14
C VAL A 491 7.11 12.90 -27.56
N GLY A 492 6.69 12.95 -28.82
CA GLY A 492 5.83 14.02 -29.35
C GLY A 492 6.54 15.16 -30.08
N GLY A 493 7.87 15.28 -29.99
CA GLY A 493 8.60 16.39 -30.63
C GLY A 493 8.55 16.40 -32.17
N ASN A 494 8.41 15.23 -32.79
CA ASN A 494 8.41 15.03 -34.25
C ASN A 494 7.24 14.17 -34.76
N SER A 495 6.35 13.75 -33.87
CA SER A 495 5.20 12.90 -34.17
C SER A 495 3.92 13.68 -33.93
N THR A 496 2.83 13.30 -34.61
CA THR A 496 1.47 13.87 -34.47
C THR A 496 0.84 13.71 -33.07
N ALA A 497 1.60 13.28 -32.06
CA ALA A 497 1.18 13.23 -30.66
C ALA A 497 1.15 14.64 -30.06
N ASN A 498 0.04 15.03 -29.45
CA ASN A 498 -0.26 16.38 -28.94
C ASN A 498 0.58 16.83 -27.71
N ILE A 499 1.84 16.38 -27.56
CA ILE A 499 2.68 16.72 -26.41
C ILE A 499 3.77 17.71 -26.84
N ALA A 500 3.81 18.88 -26.20
CA ALA A 500 4.86 19.86 -26.45
C ALA A 500 6.21 19.38 -25.89
N VAL A 501 7.32 19.87 -26.45
CA VAL A 501 8.69 19.52 -26.01
C VAL A 501 8.87 19.77 -24.52
N GLY A 502 8.37 20.91 -24.02
CA GLY A 502 8.41 21.26 -22.60
C GLY A 502 7.65 20.27 -21.71
N ASP A 503 6.49 19.79 -22.15
CA ASP A 503 5.68 18.81 -21.41
C ASP A 503 6.34 17.43 -21.41
N SER A 504 6.95 17.03 -22.52
CA SER A 504 7.74 15.79 -22.59
C SER A 504 8.94 15.85 -21.65
N VAL A 505 9.66 16.98 -21.61
CA VAL A 505 10.78 17.18 -20.67
C VAL A 505 10.28 17.14 -19.22
N GLY A 506 9.17 17.82 -18.92
CA GLY A 506 8.57 17.81 -17.59
C GLY A 506 8.17 16.40 -17.13
N ALA A 507 7.57 15.61 -18.04
CA ALA A 507 7.21 14.22 -17.78
C ALA A 507 8.44 13.35 -17.50
N ILE A 508 9.53 13.51 -18.26
CA ILE A 508 10.79 12.78 -18.03
C ILE A 508 11.37 13.12 -16.65
N LEU A 509 11.49 14.41 -16.30
CA LEU A 509 12.08 14.82 -15.03
C LEU A 509 11.25 14.35 -13.83
N ARG A 510 9.92 14.45 -13.90
CA ARG A 510 9.01 13.94 -12.85
C ARG A 510 9.11 12.44 -12.71
N ALA A 511 9.11 11.71 -13.83
CA ALA A 511 9.20 10.26 -13.87
C ALA A 511 10.47 9.75 -13.17
N ILE A 512 11.64 10.30 -13.53
CA ILE A 512 12.92 9.86 -12.95
C ILE A 512 13.05 10.30 -11.49
N GLY A 513 12.65 11.52 -11.14
CA GLY A 513 12.68 11.98 -9.75
C GLY A 513 11.81 11.12 -8.85
N GLN A 514 10.58 10.81 -9.29
CA GLN A 514 9.67 9.95 -8.55
C GLN A 514 10.18 8.50 -8.46
N ALA A 515 10.72 7.94 -9.56
CA ALA A 515 11.29 6.59 -9.54
C ALA A 515 12.49 6.49 -8.60
N ASN A 516 13.41 7.45 -8.61
CA ASN A 516 14.56 7.48 -7.70
C ASN A 516 14.13 7.59 -6.24
N ARG A 517 13.08 8.37 -5.94
CA ARG A 517 12.53 8.45 -4.59
C ARG A 517 11.96 7.11 -4.15
N GLU A 518 11.13 6.48 -4.98
CA GLU A 518 10.57 5.15 -4.73
C GLU A 518 11.65 4.06 -4.58
N LEU A 519 12.74 4.15 -5.33
CA LEU A 519 13.89 3.23 -5.20
C LEU A 519 14.68 3.46 -3.91
N ALA A 520 14.83 4.72 -3.49
CA ALA A 520 15.53 5.10 -2.26
C ALA A 520 14.67 4.86 -0.99
N GLU A 521 13.35 4.74 -1.13
CA GLU A 521 12.43 4.45 -0.02
C GLU A 521 12.78 3.11 0.64
N GLY A 522 13.38 3.18 1.84
CA GLY A 522 13.68 2.01 2.67
C GLY A 522 15.05 1.36 2.44
N ASN A 523 15.92 1.92 1.57
CA ASN A 523 17.27 1.41 1.35
C ASN A 523 18.29 2.54 1.09
N SER A 524 19.15 2.82 2.08
CA SER A 524 20.17 3.88 2.03
C SER A 524 21.28 3.63 1.01
N ASN A 525 21.39 2.41 0.46
CA ASN A 525 22.32 2.06 -0.61
C ASN A 525 21.57 1.61 -1.87
N ALA A 526 20.37 2.14 -2.08
CA ALA A 526 19.57 1.84 -3.26
C ALA A 526 20.29 2.26 -4.54
N LEU A 527 20.25 1.35 -5.50
CA LEU A 527 20.71 1.60 -6.86
C LEU A 527 19.73 2.60 -7.51
N THR A 528 20.14 3.84 -7.74
CA THR A 528 19.31 4.91 -8.34
C THR A 528 19.90 5.42 -9.65
N ILE A 529 19.09 6.06 -10.48
CA ILE A 529 19.53 6.67 -11.74
C ILE A 529 20.21 8.00 -11.43
N GLN A 530 21.50 8.12 -11.74
CA GLN A 530 22.32 9.29 -11.44
C GLN A 530 22.53 10.21 -12.64
N GLU A 531 22.48 9.68 -13.87
CA GLU A 531 22.63 10.48 -15.10
C GLU A 531 21.46 10.21 -16.08
N VAL A 532 20.78 11.28 -16.47
CA VAL A 532 19.74 11.25 -17.52
C VAL A 532 20.24 12.03 -18.72
N GLU A 533 20.17 11.39 -19.88
CA GLU A 533 20.56 11.97 -21.15
C GLU A 533 19.35 12.06 -22.08
N ILE A 534 18.91 13.28 -22.39
CA ILE A 534 17.86 13.49 -23.38
C ILE A 534 18.55 13.63 -24.74
N VAL A 535 18.36 12.67 -25.64
CA VAL A 535 18.98 12.66 -26.96
C VAL A 535 17.97 13.12 -28.00
N GLU A 536 18.33 14.15 -28.76
CA GLU A 536 17.51 14.69 -29.85
C GLU A 536 18.35 14.91 -31.10
N LEU A 537 17.85 14.43 -32.23
CA LEU A 537 18.53 14.46 -33.53
C LEU A 537 18.56 15.86 -34.12
N TYR A 538 17.50 16.66 -33.91
CA TYR A 538 17.36 17.98 -34.54
C TYR A 538 17.72 19.13 -33.60
N ALA A 539 18.57 20.04 -34.09
CA ALA A 539 19.16 21.11 -33.28
C ALA A 539 18.12 22.05 -32.65
N ASP A 540 17.08 22.41 -33.39
CA ASP A 540 16.00 23.30 -32.94
C ASP A 540 15.24 22.70 -31.74
N THR A 541 14.81 21.45 -31.86
CA THR A 541 14.14 20.72 -30.77
C THR A 541 15.07 20.48 -29.59
N ALA A 542 16.35 20.18 -29.82
CA ALA A 542 17.34 20.00 -28.77
C ALA A 542 17.58 21.29 -27.96
N ILE A 543 17.63 22.45 -28.63
CA ILE A 543 17.75 23.76 -27.97
C ILE A 543 16.50 24.06 -27.13
N GLU A 544 15.30 23.79 -27.67
CA GLU A 544 14.05 23.97 -26.93
C GLU A 544 14.00 23.09 -25.68
N ALA A 545 14.40 21.83 -25.81
CA ALA A 545 14.48 20.88 -24.68
C ALA A 545 15.51 21.33 -23.64
N ALA A 546 16.68 21.82 -24.05
CA ALA A 546 17.70 22.34 -23.13
C ALA A 546 17.18 23.53 -22.31
N HIS A 547 16.47 24.46 -22.96
CA HIS A 547 15.80 25.55 -22.25
C HIS A 547 14.69 25.05 -21.32
N ALA A 548 13.90 24.04 -21.72
CA ALA A 548 12.87 23.46 -20.88
C ALA A 548 13.46 22.78 -19.63
N VAL A 549 14.56 22.02 -19.78
CA VAL A 549 15.28 21.39 -18.66
C VAL A 549 15.74 22.43 -17.66
N ASN A 550 16.42 23.50 -18.10
CA ASN A 550 16.91 24.56 -17.22
C ASN A 550 15.78 25.29 -16.48
N ARG A 551 14.61 25.46 -17.09
CA ARG A 551 13.45 26.08 -16.44
C ARG A 551 12.75 25.14 -15.45
N LEU A 552 12.58 23.86 -15.81
CA LEU A 552 11.75 22.92 -15.07
C LEU A 552 12.48 22.16 -13.96
N ALA A 553 13.77 21.88 -14.11
CA ALA A 553 14.58 21.17 -13.12
C ALA A 553 14.49 21.77 -11.70
N PRO A 554 14.67 23.09 -11.47
CA PRO A 554 14.58 23.63 -10.10
C PRO A 554 13.15 23.63 -9.54
N LEU A 555 12.13 23.73 -10.39
CA LEU A 555 10.72 23.72 -9.96
C LEU A 555 10.30 22.30 -9.53
N ILE A 556 10.59 21.31 -10.38
CA ILE A 556 10.28 19.90 -10.14
C ILE A 556 11.12 19.36 -8.98
N GLY A 557 12.40 19.75 -8.87
CA GLY A 557 13.25 19.35 -7.76
C GLY A 557 12.71 19.79 -6.40
N LYS A 558 12.20 21.03 -6.30
CA LYS A 558 11.51 21.52 -5.10
C LYS A 558 10.20 20.79 -4.81
N GLU A 559 9.42 20.51 -5.85
CA GLU A 559 8.14 19.79 -5.73
C GLU A 559 8.34 18.36 -5.20
N LEU A 560 9.37 17.66 -5.66
CA LEU A 560 9.62 16.26 -5.32
C LEU A 560 10.56 16.07 -4.12
N GLY A 561 11.24 17.12 -3.66
CA GLY A 561 12.29 17.00 -2.64
C GLY A 561 13.48 16.18 -3.15
N THR A 562 13.96 16.50 -4.36
CA THR A 562 15.02 15.79 -5.08
C THR A 562 15.93 16.81 -5.75
N GLU A 563 17.24 16.66 -5.65
CA GLU A 563 18.18 17.58 -6.31
C GLU A 563 18.35 17.20 -7.79
N ILE A 564 17.92 18.08 -8.70
CA ILE A 564 18.03 17.87 -10.16
C ILE A 564 19.09 18.83 -10.71
N GLU A 565 20.28 18.32 -11.02
CA GLU A 565 21.37 19.10 -11.60
C GLU A 565 21.20 19.20 -13.12
N ALA A 566 20.72 20.35 -13.60
CA ALA A 566 20.61 20.63 -15.03
C ALA A 566 21.94 21.13 -15.59
N THR A 567 22.43 20.48 -16.66
CA THR A 567 23.60 20.97 -17.40
C THR A 567 23.23 22.27 -18.12
N GLN A 568 23.92 23.37 -17.82
CA GLN A 568 23.56 24.70 -18.34
C GLN A 568 23.62 24.81 -19.88
N LEU A 569 24.54 24.07 -20.52
CA LEU A 569 24.77 24.14 -21.96
C LEU A 569 24.29 22.85 -22.66
N LEU A 570 23.69 23.03 -23.84
CA LEU A 570 23.42 21.94 -24.78
C LEU A 570 24.74 21.25 -25.17
N ARG A 571 24.79 19.93 -25.05
CA ARG A 571 25.96 19.16 -25.50
C ARG A 571 25.82 18.86 -26.98
N HIS A 572 26.85 19.21 -27.75
CA HIS A 572 26.94 18.84 -29.16
C HIS A 572 27.51 17.44 -29.30
N GLY A 573 26.74 16.57 -29.96
CA GLY A 573 27.16 15.24 -30.34
C GLY A 573 27.86 15.19 -31.69
N ARG A 574 28.01 13.98 -32.23
CA ARG A 574 28.77 13.72 -33.46
C ARG A 574 27.95 13.95 -34.72
N GLU A 575 26.71 13.46 -34.75
CA GLU A 575 25.89 13.33 -35.95
C GLU A 575 24.53 14.03 -35.82
N GLY A 576 24.46 15.08 -35.00
CA GLY A 576 23.27 15.92 -34.86
C GLY A 576 22.91 16.64 -36.17
N ARG A 577 21.62 16.63 -36.54
CA ARG A 577 21.10 17.26 -37.77
C ARG A 577 20.56 18.67 -37.50
N ARG A 578 20.60 19.53 -38.52
CA ARG A 578 19.97 20.85 -38.52
C ARG A 578 18.89 20.89 -39.59
N ARG A 579 17.70 21.38 -39.25
CA ARG A 579 16.64 21.63 -40.24
C ARG A 579 16.94 22.94 -40.96
N LEU A 580 16.70 22.97 -42.27
CA LEU A 580 16.85 24.17 -43.09
C LEU A 580 15.67 25.14 -42.90
N THR A 581 14.54 24.69 -42.34
CA THR A 581 13.35 25.49 -42.04
C THR A 581 12.72 25.07 -40.70
N ALA A 582 12.33 26.04 -39.88
CA ALA A 582 11.82 25.83 -38.52
C ALA A 582 10.36 25.29 -38.44
N SER A 583 9.69 25.05 -39.57
CA SER A 583 8.23 24.79 -39.60
C SER A 583 7.79 23.43 -40.17
N ALA A 584 8.70 22.48 -40.40
CA ALA A 584 8.33 21.21 -41.06
C ALA A 584 7.49 20.23 -40.20
N GLY A 585 7.31 20.47 -38.89
CA GLY A 585 6.52 19.58 -38.02
C GLY A 585 5.00 19.63 -38.18
N ARG A 586 4.46 20.59 -38.96
CA ARG A 586 3.00 20.79 -39.13
C ARG A 586 2.43 20.30 -40.46
N GLN A 587 3.26 19.87 -41.40
CA GLN A 587 2.78 19.49 -42.73
C GLN A 587 3.44 18.18 -43.16
N HIS A 588 2.62 17.24 -43.64
CA HIS A 588 2.96 15.98 -44.31
C HIS A 588 3.06 14.71 -43.43
N ALA A 589 1.90 14.23 -42.96
CA ALA A 589 1.65 12.78 -42.91
C ALA A 589 0.47 12.47 -43.86
N TRP A 590 0.74 11.73 -44.93
CA TRP A 590 -0.32 11.21 -45.82
C TRP A 590 -1.18 10.21 -45.03
N ARG A 591 -2.52 10.30 -45.18
CA ARG A 591 -3.48 9.47 -44.44
C ARG A 591 -4.11 8.42 -45.36
N ARG A 592 -4.21 7.17 -44.90
CA ARG A 592 -5.14 6.18 -45.45
C ARG A 592 -6.42 6.23 -44.64
N TRP A 593 -7.55 6.43 -45.31
CA TRP A 593 -8.88 6.35 -44.72
C TRP A 593 -9.48 4.99 -45.09
N GLU A 594 -9.99 4.26 -44.10
CA GLU A 594 -10.86 3.13 -44.33
C GLU A 594 -12.26 3.51 -43.85
N VAL A 595 -13.22 3.50 -44.77
CA VAL A 595 -14.62 3.82 -44.49
C VAL A 595 -15.40 2.51 -44.54
N SER A 596 -15.82 2.03 -43.39
CA SER A 596 -16.74 0.89 -43.26
C SER A 596 -18.14 1.38 -42.93
N VAL A 597 -19.14 0.94 -43.71
CA VAL A 597 -20.56 1.23 -43.45
C VAL A 597 -21.04 0.38 -42.28
N VAL A 598 -21.40 1.02 -41.17
CA VAL A 598 -22.15 0.38 -40.09
C VAL A 598 -23.63 0.58 -40.38
N GLU A 599 -24.33 -0.47 -40.82
CA GLU A 599 -25.79 -0.43 -40.90
C GLU A 599 -26.36 -0.36 -39.47
N PRO A 600 -27.11 0.70 -39.09
CA PRO A 600 -27.74 0.74 -37.79
C PRO A 600 -28.86 -0.32 -37.71
N PRO A 601 -29.09 -0.95 -36.54
CA PRO A 601 -30.14 -1.95 -36.38
C PRO A 601 -31.52 -1.35 -36.71
N ARG A 602 -32.26 -2.01 -37.60
CA ARG A 602 -33.60 -1.60 -38.04
C ARG A 602 -34.53 -1.49 -36.82
N LYS A 603 -35.09 -0.30 -36.58
CA LYS A 603 -36.20 -0.11 -35.63
C LYS A 603 -37.42 -0.92 -36.10
N SER A 604 -37.94 -1.77 -35.23
CA SER A 604 -39.25 -2.43 -35.41
C SER A 604 -40.35 -1.37 -35.55
N PRO A 605 -41.32 -1.51 -36.48
CA PRO A 605 -42.38 -0.53 -36.65
C PRO A 605 -43.34 -0.57 -35.45
N SER A 606 -43.60 0.60 -34.87
CA SER A 606 -44.60 0.79 -33.82
C SER A 606 -46.01 0.48 -34.35
N ALA A 607 -46.81 -0.23 -33.56
CA ALA A 607 -48.17 -0.61 -33.88
C ALA A 607 -49.08 0.60 -34.15
N CYS A 608 -49.88 0.52 -35.22
CA CYS A 608 -50.90 1.50 -35.59
C CYS A 608 -52.03 1.56 -34.55
N LEU A 609 -52.51 2.78 -34.25
CA LEU A 609 -53.85 3.02 -33.72
C LEU A 609 -54.67 3.81 -34.77
N PRO A 610 -55.96 3.51 -35.00
CA PRO A 610 -56.71 4.09 -36.13
C PRO A 610 -57.29 5.49 -35.85
N SER A 611 -57.09 6.35 -36.84
CA SER A 611 -57.93 7.44 -37.37
C SER A 611 -59.03 8.10 -36.51
N HIS A 612 -58.95 9.43 -36.41
CA HIS A 612 -60.10 10.32 -36.66
C HIS A 612 -59.65 11.59 -37.41
N TRP A 613 -60.30 11.82 -38.57
CA TRP A 613 -60.33 13.04 -39.40
C TRP A 613 -61.52 13.94 -38.93
N PRO A 614 -61.81 15.14 -39.50
CA PRO A 614 -61.17 15.88 -40.60
C PRO A 614 -60.98 17.41 -40.34
N ASN A 615 -60.13 18.08 -41.14
CA ASN A 615 -60.60 19.24 -41.94
C ASN A 615 -59.59 19.73 -42.98
N ALA A 616 -60.17 20.21 -44.07
CA ALA A 616 -59.57 20.51 -45.37
C ALA A 616 -58.79 21.82 -45.44
N SER A 617 -57.78 21.88 -46.33
CA SER A 617 -57.69 22.87 -47.42
C SER A 617 -56.44 22.66 -48.29
N SER A 618 -56.69 22.39 -49.59
CA SER A 618 -56.06 22.94 -50.82
C SER A 618 -54.57 23.38 -50.79
N ALA A 619 -53.68 23.10 -51.76
CA ALA A 619 -53.84 22.88 -53.19
C ALA A 619 -52.52 22.43 -53.87
N ARG A 620 -52.67 21.83 -55.08
CA ARG A 620 -51.81 21.86 -56.29
C ARG A 620 -50.39 21.25 -56.20
N CYS A 621 -50.04 20.11 -56.82
CA CYS A 621 -50.22 19.55 -58.18
C CYS A 621 -49.16 19.98 -59.23
N SER A 622 -48.58 18.94 -59.84
CA SER A 622 -47.76 18.84 -61.08
C SER A 622 -46.26 18.58 -60.84
N ARG A 623 -45.56 17.65 -61.52
CA ARG A 623 -45.88 16.87 -62.73
C ARG A 623 -45.05 15.56 -62.77
N ARG A 624 -45.59 14.60 -63.50
CA ARG A 624 -45.21 13.18 -63.66
C ARG A 624 -44.59 12.97 -65.05
N THR A 625 -43.66 12.03 -65.21
CA THR A 625 -43.38 11.16 -66.41
C THR A 625 -42.11 10.32 -66.07
N MET A 626 -42.07 9.01 -65.74
CA MET A 626 -42.57 7.71 -66.27
C MET A 626 -41.81 7.20 -67.54
N PRO A 627 -41.73 5.87 -67.81
CA PRO A 627 -40.51 5.04 -67.66
C PRO A 627 -40.25 4.05 -68.85
N THR A 628 -39.23 3.18 -68.75
CA THR A 628 -39.08 1.92 -69.54
C THR A 628 -38.25 0.92 -68.71
N ARG A 629 -38.75 -0.24 -68.19
CA ARG A 629 -39.02 -1.58 -68.80
C ARG A 629 -37.90 -2.05 -69.74
N ASN A 630 -37.32 -3.25 -69.70
CA ASN A 630 -37.76 -4.58 -69.27
C ASN A 630 -36.54 -5.55 -69.29
N SER A 631 -36.51 -6.57 -68.41
CA SER A 631 -36.33 -8.01 -68.74
C SER A 631 -35.58 -8.82 -67.66
N LEU A 632 -36.30 -9.81 -67.12
CA LEU A 632 -35.87 -11.07 -66.49
C LEU A 632 -36.42 -12.20 -67.40
N PRO A 633 -36.16 -13.53 -67.21
CA PRO A 633 -35.30 -14.24 -66.23
C PRO A 633 -34.47 -15.42 -66.84
N ARG A 634 -33.67 -16.16 -66.03
CA ARG A 634 -33.77 -17.63 -65.82
C ARG A 634 -32.56 -18.29 -65.07
N TRP A 635 -32.88 -18.94 -63.95
CA TRP A 635 -32.36 -20.18 -63.30
C TRP A 635 -30.85 -20.56 -63.26
N LEU A 636 -30.29 -20.81 -62.06
CA LEU A 636 -30.09 -22.17 -61.49
C LEU A 636 -29.56 -22.11 -60.03
N ASN A 637 -30.08 -23.01 -59.19
CA ASN A 637 -29.69 -23.29 -57.81
C ASN A 637 -28.39 -24.10 -57.72
N TRP A 638 -27.60 -23.90 -56.66
CA TRP A 638 -26.99 -25.01 -55.89
C TRP A 638 -26.56 -24.56 -54.47
N ARG A 639 -27.09 -25.24 -53.46
CA ARG A 639 -26.60 -25.32 -52.07
C ARG A 639 -26.53 -26.80 -51.71
N SER A 640 -25.44 -27.22 -51.08
CA SER A 640 -25.32 -28.43 -50.24
C SER A 640 -24.13 -28.19 -49.30
N ALA A 641 -24.31 -27.93 -48.00
CA ALA A 641 -24.70 -28.87 -46.93
C ALA A 641 -23.64 -29.97 -46.73
N GLY A 642 -23.04 -30.00 -45.53
CA GLY A 642 -21.91 -30.87 -45.17
C GLY A 642 -22.27 -32.33 -44.86
N PRO A 643 -21.35 -33.13 -44.28
CA PRO A 643 -21.64 -34.49 -43.84
C PRO A 643 -21.42 -34.78 -42.33
N PRO A 644 -21.91 -35.93 -41.85
CA PRO A 644 -22.46 -36.12 -40.51
C PRO A 644 -21.72 -37.16 -39.62
N SER A 645 -22.34 -37.47 -38.48
CA SER A 645 -21.89 -38.26 -37.33
C SER A 645 -22.16 -39.79 -37.37
N GLN A 646 -21.22 -40.55 -36.74
CA GLN A 646 -21.39 -41.79 -35.90
C GLN A 646 -21.75 -43.17 -36.53
N PRO A 647 -21.63 -44.34 -35.83
CA PRO A 647 -20.79 -44.78 -34.67
C PRO A 647 -20.24 -46.27 -34.68
N ARG A 648 -19.23 -46.56 -33.82
CA ARG A 648 -18.88 -47.82 -33.03
C ARG A 648 -18.69 -49.21 -33.73
N PRO A 649 -18.15 -50.27 -33.05
CA PRO A 649 -17.21 -50.42 -31.91
C PRO A 649 -16.09 -51.48 -32.14
N ILE A 650 -15.14 -51.65 -31.19
CA ILE A 650 -14.61 -52.91 -30.60
C ILE A 650 -13.19 -52.73 -30.05
N ALA A 651 -13.01 -53.30 -28.86
CA ALA A 651 -11.83 -53.34 -28.00
C ALA A 651 -10.68 -54.22 -28.52
N ARG A 652 -9.43 -53.92 -28.08
CA ARG A 652 -8.64 -54.78 -27.16
C ARG A 652 -7.19 -54.29 -27.00
N SER A 653 -6.77 -54.34 -25.73
CA SER A 653 -5.46 -54.71 -25.17
C SER A 653 -4.18 -54.01 -25.63
N GLY A 654 -3.53 -53.36 -24.65
CA GLY A 654 -2.30 -53.92 -24.06
C GLY A 654 -0.98 -53.38 -24.58
N SER A 655 -0.37 -52.47 -23.81
CA SER A 655 0.90 -52.65 -23.08
C SER A 655 1.31 -51.32 -22.46
#